data_AF-A0A7M1QX41-F1
#
_entry.id   AF-A0A7M1QX41-F1
#
_cell.length_a   1.000
_cell.length_b   1.000
_cell.length_c   1.000
_cell.angle_alpha   90.00
_cell.angle_beta   90.00
_cell.angle_gamma   90.00
#
_symmetry.space_group_name_H-M   'P 1'
#
loop_
_entity.id
_entity.type
_entity.pdbx_description
1 polymer ?
#
loop_
_entity_poly.entity_id
_entity_poly.type
_entity_poly.pdbx_seq_one_letter_code
_entity_poly.pdbx_strand_id
1 'polypeptide(L)'
;MKKRRWFLGAIGAMSLIFSAFATSVASAEPDVAPGGYHASASTIKLPDTIPSLDNFKPAQGTWSLGKGARVVSSEDLKKRANMLSTELTAFLGDKVPAATGQGTAKDVVLTRDETRKAALGDEGFELTIGDKGLVVTAATDAGVFYGTRSVSQLLRQSDRGDAKLTLPAGSVISKPKYHERGATLCACQINISTEWIDRFLDDMADLRLNYLLLEMKVKSDKYPDTQTWSYYTPEDVKKFVAKAREYNIDVIPEINSPGHMEIWIENSPQYQLVRQEGYKKGEYRPSLLDISNPEARKLYKDLIDEYDQSFDTKYWHMGADEYMIGERSPYQDFPQLATYAKEVTKNPNATGKDAFIHFLNEINTHVKSKDAPGGGKKQLRIWNDGVQETQAVTLDKDIIVEYWFTEGLKPNQLFDRGYKVMNANDLLYFSRQNPGYKFDDAKIETTYNAKKWNVGSFPGNVQIDPEHKNLTGAKISIWPDESTYQTENEVAKEVWSSLRFISQMTWSGSYHWDTWKDMKAAAVSIGDPYIRSAMPSTDLPAGTYTIPELATLGKGPWKFTPTNDDYYQIEDTASGKCLALDTGSKHLKVVTEVGAQPNLRDCADMNRTWVTGRDAAEARNTQKWQVQAKDSAITLRNALTLQYLAIATGEEKHVDIQGVSAEKVKTDDKLLNATLSRSGNKIAKGKLAQFPRDLVTVDGKSTSAFKSNALFSITQELGISTDVTKLSDLNPSIPGKITATVSALGTKNAEASKVNIAVPEGWKALPAEVNLQAIPKGKSAKVVFNVVNTTATDGVATLTWHIEGKTLTTEVALSATLGPRVCEGFEDISTDSEETSGEPRPNGVATAAFDNNPDTYWHTEWKSKSPEPPHWLIFNPTKALTKETVVNDMLSVEYLPRQGKPNGRIENYKVYVSDTNAKADDKAAWGEPVAQGAWENNADWQRASFPAGTKAKFVKLEILSNHRSLDQANPPYTSAASICVSSKVPAVELVDPEQPKDNPVVTPEKPAPEAKPTPEKPAPEAKPTPEKPAPEAKPTPEKPAPEAKPTPTPASKDALQATPETRVVKELSKTGITIGALSAIMAGILVLGSGLMILNRRAKK
;
A
#
# COMPACT_ATOMS: atom_id res chain seq x y z
N MET A 1 50.93 4.80 -54.26
CA MET A 1 51.26 4.10 -55.54
C MET A 1 51.02 2.59 -55.36
N LYS A 2 50.81 1.81 -56.45
CA LYS A 2 51.11 0.34 -56.62
C LYS A 2 50.84 -0.61 -55.41
N LYS A 3 50.09 -1.73 -55.46
CA LYS A 3 49.24 -2.53 -56.40
C LYS A 3 48.30 -3.36 -55.47
N ARG A 4 47.05 -3.78 -55.73
CA ARG A 4 46.24 -4.11 -56.93
C ARG A 4 46.52 -5.49 -57.58
N ARG A 5 45.73 -6.52 -57.19
CA ARG A 5 45.09 -7.61 -58.00
C ARG A 5 44.54 -8.73 -57.06
N TRP A 6 43.30 -9.26 -57.14
CA TRP A 6 42.52 -9.94 -58.22
C TRP A 6 42.76 -11.47 -58.26
N PHE A 7 41.81 -12.39 -58.58
CA PHE A 7 40.41 -12.27 -59.03
C PHE A 7 39.59 -13.60 -58.94
N LEU A 8 38.27 -13.52 -59.26
CA LEU A 8 37.30 -14.58 -59.65
C LEU A 8 36.79 -15.55 -58.56
N GLY A 9 35.54 -16.06 -58.57
CA GLY A 9 34.40 -15.91 -59.53
C GLY A 9 33.88 -17.28 -60.03
N ALA A 10 32.65 -17.49 -60.53
CA ALA A 10 31.42 -16.68 -60.57
C ALA A 10 30.21 -17.54 -61.09
N ILE A 11 28.97 -17.13 -60.83
CA ILE A 11 27.64 -17.48 -61.43
C ILE A 11 26.66 -16.41 -60.85
N GLY A 12 25.68 -15.78 -61.50
CA GLY A 12 25.04 -15.93 -62.83
C GLY A 12 23.53 -16.19 -62.67
N ALA A 13 22.57 -15.52 -63.33
CA ALA A 13 22.57 -14.33 -64.20
C ALA A 13 21.12 -13.79 -64.39
N MET A 14 20.95 -12.56 -64.93
CA MET A 14 19.68 -11.99 -65.49
C MET A 14 18.48 -11.78 -64.52
N SER A 15 17.38 -11.05 -64.83
CA SER A 15 17.16 -9.80 -65.61
C SER A 15 15.71 -9.28 -65.42
N LEU A 16 15.50 -7.96 -65.63
CA LEU A 16 14.23 -7.28 -66.02
C LEU A 16 12.99 -7.27 -65.09
N ILE A 17 12.69 -6.06 -64.58
CA ILE A 17 11.39 -5.32 -64.61
C ILE A 17 10.08 -6.12 -64.45
N PHE A 18 9.30 -5.83 -63.38
CA PHE A 18 7.96 -5.22 -63.49
C PHE A 18 7.48 -4.58 -62.16
N SER A 19 6.37 -3.84 -62.23
CA SER A 19 5.83 -2.92 -61.20
C SER A 19 5.01 -3.58 -60.08
N ALA A 20 4.89 -2.89 -58.94
CA ALA A 20 3.63 -2.49 -58.26
C ALA A 20 3.66 -2.54 -56.72
N PHE A 21 2.66 -1.88 -56.11
CA PHE A 21 2.29 -1.84 -54.68
C PHE A 21 3.30 -1.24 -53.68
N ALA A 22 3.01 -0.02 -53.26
CA ALA A 22 3.45 0.50 -51.96
C ALA A 22 2.64 -0.20 -50.86
N THR A 23 3.27 -1.17 -50.17
CA THR A 23 2.75 -1.70 -48.91
C THR A 23 3.00 -0.72 -47.77
N SER A 24 2.06 -0.62 -46.83
CA SER A 24 2.19 0.19 -45.63
C SER A 24 3.46 -0.17 -44.85
N VAL A 25 4.30 0.84 -44.54
CA VAL A 25 5.36 0.69 -43.55
C VAL A 25 4.68 0.57 -42.19
N ALA A 26 4.58 -0.65 -41.68
CA ALA A 26 4.26 -0.87 -40.27
C ALA A 26 5.35 -0.20 -39.43
N SER A 27 4.96 0.52 -38.37
CA SER A 27 5.92 1.08 -37.41
C SER A 27 6.71 -0.06 -36.78
N ALA A 28 8.01 -0.13 -37.06
CA ALA A 28 8.88 -1.04 -36.36
C ALA A 28 8.93 -0.66 -34.88
N GLU A 29 8.69 -1.62 -34.00
CA GLU A 29 8.97 -1.49 -32.58
C GLU A 29 10.48 -1.21 -32.39
N PRO A 30 10.89 -0.39 -31.40
CA PRO A 30 12.30 -0.07 -31.18
C PRO A 30 13.09 -1.34 -30.83
N ASP A 31 14.01 -1.74 -31.70
CA ASP A 31 14.73 -3.01 -31.56
C ASP A 31 15.71 -2.97 -30.36
N VAL A 32 15.48 -3.88 -29.39
CA VAL A 32 16.18 -3.89 -28.11
C VAL A 32 17.69 -4.13 -28.30
N ALA A 33 18.50 -3.24 -27.73
CA ALA A 33 19.95 -3.26 -27.89
C ALA A 33 20.61 -4.58 -27.42
N PRO A 34 21.71 -5.01 -28.07
CA PRO A 34 22.43 -6.21 -27.67
C PRO A 34 23.20 -5.99 -26.37
N GLY A 35 22.82 -6.71 -25.31
CA GLY A 35 23.47 -6.63 -23.99
C GLY A 35 24.87 -7.25 -23.94
N GLY A 36 25.65 -6.87 -22.92
CA GLY A 36 27.03 -7.31 -22.71
C GLY A 36 27.89 -6.32 -21.95
N TYR A 37 29.21 -6.57 -21.94
CA TYR A 37 30.24 -5.69 -21.39
C TYR A 37 30.85 -4.77 -22.46
N HIS A 38 31.03 -3.49 -22.13
CA HIS A 38 31.48 -2.43 -23.02
C HIS A 38 32.70 -1.70 -22.42
N ALA A 39 33.91 -2.21 -22.72
CA ALA A 39 35.18 -1.73 -22.16
C ALA A 39 35.55 -0.27 -22.52
N SER A 40 34.94 0.31 -23.56
CA SER A 40 35.18 1.69 -24.03
C SER A 40 34.08 2.67 -23.62
N ALA A 41 33.10 2.24 -22.82
CA ALA A 41 32.04 3.12 -22.32
C ALA A 41 32.55 4.06 -21.21
N SER A 42 31.95 5.24 -21.13
CA SER A 42 32.18 6.20 -20.05
C SER A 42 31.72 5.67 -18.69
N THR A 43 32.50 5.91 -17.64
CA THR A 43 32.16 5.48 -16.28
C THR A 43 30.92 6.19 -15.77
N ILE A 44 29.88 5.44 -15.41
CA ILE A 44 28.67 5.94 -14.75
C ILE A 44 28.73 5.69 -13.24
N LYS A 45 27.89 6.38 -12.44
CA LYS A 45 27.72 6.04 -11.01
C LYS A 45 27.11 4.63 -10.88
N LEU A 46 27.46 3.89 -9.83
CA LEU A 46 26.67 2.73 -9.44
C LEU A 46 25.29 3.24 -8.96
N PRO A 47 24.18 2.64 -9.40
CA PRO A 47 22.84 2.94 -8.88
C PRO A 47 22.74 2.60 -7.38
N ASP A 48 21.84 3.26 -6.68
CA ASP A 48 21.71 3.07 -5.23
C ASP A 48 20.98 1.76 -4.91
N THR A 49 21.21 1.20 -3.72
CA THR A 49 20.53 0.00 -3.21
C THR A 49 20.21 0.19 -1.73
N ILE A 50 19.19 -0.51 -1.22
CA ILE A 50 18.90 -0.58 0.22
C ILE A 50 18.81 -2.05 0.61
N PRO A 51 19.74 -2.59 1.41
CA PRO A 51 20.91 -1.93 2.00
C PRO A 51 21.95 -1.42 0.99
N SER A 52 22.77 -0.46 1.40
CA SER A 52 23.82 0.15 0.57
C SER A 52 24.96 -0.80 0.20
N LEU A 53 25.51 -0.64 -1.01
CA LEU A 53 26.72 -1.32 -1.49
C LEU A 53 27.98 -0.49 -1.18
N ASP A 54 28.25 -0.32 0.11
CA ASP A 54 29.39 0.47 0.60
C ASP A 54 30.75 -0.05 0.07
N ASN A 55 31.67 0.88 -0.22
CA ASN A 55 33.02 0.59 -0.71
C ASN A 55 33.08 -0.15 -2.07
N PHE A 56 32.11 0.10 -2.98
CA PHE A 56 32.21 -0.33 -4.38
C PHE A 56 33.49 0.20 -5.04
N LYS A 57 34.22 -0.70 -5.69
CA LYS A 57 35.49 -0.44 -6.37
C LYS A 57 35.22 -0.37 -7.88
N PRO A 58 35.12 0.82 -8.48
CA PRO A 58 34.86 0.95 -9.91
C PRO A 58 36.02 0.41 -10.75
N ALA A 59 35.68 -0.13 -11.91
CA ALA A 59 36.60 -0.55 -12.96
C ALA A 59 36.24 0.14 -14.29
N GLN A 60 37.02 -0.12 -15.34
CA GLN A 60 36.79 0.49 -16.66
C GLN A 60 35.59 -0.16 -17.39
N GLY A 61 34.74 0.68 -17.99
CA GLY A 61 33.63 0.28 -18.85
C GLY A 61 32.31 0.07 -18.11
N THR A 62 31.32 -0.45 -18.82
CA THR A 62 29.96 -0.73 -18.31
C THR A 62 29.49 -2.14 -18.71
N TRP A 63 28.45 -2.63 -18.04
CA TRP A 63 27.70 -3.82 -18.42
C TRP A 63 26.22 -3.47 -18.57
N SER A 64 25.56 -3.99 -19.62
CA SER A 64 24.15 -3.72 -19.91
C SER A 64 23.34 -5.01 -20.05
N LEU A 65 22.22 -5.10 -19.32
CA LEU A 65 21.20 -6.10 -19.58
C LEU A 65 20.56 -5.79 -20.95
N GLY A 66 20.45 -6.79 -21.82
CA GLY A 66 19.94 -6.60 -23.18
C GLY A 66 19.75 -7.91 -23.92
N LYS A 67 19.48 -7.80 -25.24
CA LYS A 67 19.01 -8.91 -26.08
C LYS A 67 19.96 -10.12 -26.04
N GLY A 68 19.42 -11.26 -25.59
CA GLY A 68 20.13 -12.53 -25.45
C GLY A 68 20.90 -12.74 -24.13
N ALA A 69 20.69 -11.90 -23.11
CA ALA A 69 21.16 -12.15 -21.75
C ALA A 69 20.41 -13.35 -21.11
N ARG A 70 21.04 -14.03 -20.15
CA ARG A 70 20.48 -15.15 -19.38
C ARG A 70 20.81 -14.99 -17.90
N VAL A 71 20.11 -15.72 -17.03
CA VAL A 71 20.54 -15.94 -15.64
C VAL A 71 21.15 -17.34 -15.54
N VAL A 72 22.47 -17.43 -15.44
CA VAL A 72 23.22 -18.69 -15.48
C VAL A 72 23.61 -19.12 -14.06
N SER A 73 23.39 -20.38 -13.71
CA SER A 73 23.78 -20.93 -12.41
C SER A 73 24.18 -22.41 -12.46
N SER A 74 24.61 -22.94 -11.32
CA SER A 74 24.56 -24.38 -11.04
C SER A 74 23.12 -24.86 -10.86
N GLU A 75 22.89 -26.18 -10.93
CA GLU A 75 21.53 -26.78 -10.85
C GLU A 75 20.90 -26.62 -9.46
N ASP A 76 21.69 -26.56 -8.37
CA ASP A 76 21.19 -26.28 -7.00
C ASP A 76 20.67 -24.84 -6.86
N LEU A 77 21.32 -23.88 -7.53
CA LEU A 77 20.92 -22.47 -7.55
C LEU A 77 19.82 -22.15 -8.58
N LYS A 78 19.34 -23.14 -9.35
CA LYS A 78 18.37 -22.95 -10.44
C LYS A 78 17.06 -22.31 -10.01
N LYS A 79 16.63 -22.52 -8.75
CA LYS A 79 15.47 -21.81 -8.19
C LYS A 79 15.74 -20.31 -8.06
N ARG A 80 16.93 -19.91 -7.59
CA ARG A 80 17.39 -18.51 -7.52
C ARG A 80 17.49 -17.90 -8.92
N ALA A 81 18.00 -18.66 -9.88
CA ALA A 81 18.07 -18.24 -11.28
C ALA A 81 16.67 -18.00 -11.89
N ASN A 82 15.69 -18.89 -11.64
CA ASN A 82 14.30 -18.73 -12.11
C ASN A 82 13.61 -17.49 -11.53
N MET A 83 13.79 -17.21 -10.23
CA MET A 83 13.23 -16.03 -9.57
C MET A 83 13.76 -14.75 -10.21
N LEU A 84 15.09 -14.61 -10.31
CA LEU A 84 15.71 -13.44 -10.94
C LEU A 84 15.40 -13.35 -12.44
N SER A 85 15.35 -14.47 -13.16
CA SER A 85 14.96 -14.55 -14.57
C SER A 85 13.56 -13.96 -14.83
N THR A 86 12.63 -14.15 -13.88
CA THR A 86 11.27 -13.60 -13.96
C THR A 86 11.29 -12.07 -13.85
N GLU A 87 12.03 -11.52 -12.88
CA GLU A 87 12.18 -10.08 -12.67
C GLU A 87 12.92 -9.40 -13.83
N LEU A 88 14.05 -9.96 -14.27
CA LEU A 88 14.85 -9.39 -15.36
C LEU A 88 14.14 -9.44 -16.72
N THR A 89 13.29 -10.45 -16.96
CA THR A 89 12.43 -10.48 -18.15
C THR A 89 11.44 -9.31 -18.14
N ALA A 90 10.83 -9.00 -16.99
CA ALA A 90 9.93 -7.86 -16.86
C ALA A 90 10.66 -6.50 -16.96
N PHE A 91 11.89 -6.40 -16.44
CA PHE A 91 12.66 -5.15 -16.51
C PHE A 91 13.22 -4.85 -17.91
N LEU A 92 13.53 -5.89 -18.70
CA LEU A 92 14.00 -5.79 -20.09
C LEU A 92 12.87 -5.64 -21.11
N GLY A 93 11.71 -6.25 -20.86
CA GLY A 93 10.64 -6.36 -21.86
C GLY A 93 10.85 -7.48 -22.90
N ASP A 94 11.98 -8.21 -22.81
CA ASP A 94 12.32 -9.39 -23.62
C ASP A 94 12.81 -10.51 -22.68
N LYS A 95 12.78 -11.75 -23.18
CA LYS A 95 13.00 -12.97 -22.39
C LYS A 95 14.44 -13.10 -21.93
N VAL A 96 14.65 -13.04 -20.60
CA VAL A 96 15.93 -13.33 -19.93
C VAL A 96 15.84 -14.69 -19.23
N PRO A 97 16.08 -15.83 -19.92
CA PRO A 97 15.83 -17.16 -19.36
C PRO A 97 16.87 -17.55 -18.32
N ALA A 98 16.45 -18.34 -17.32
CA ALA A 98 17.36 -19.11 -16.49
C ALA A 98 18.02 -20.23 -17.31
N ALA A 99 19.31 -20.50 -17.06
CA ALA A 99 20.09 -21.54 -17.73
C ALA A 99 21.14 -22.13 -16.77
N THR A 100 21.68 -23.31 -17.12
CA THR A 100 22.79 -23.92 -16.39
C THR A 100 24.04 -24.05 -17.26
N GLY A 101 25.21 -24.14 -16.63
CA GLY A 101 26.51 -24.22 -17.30
C GLY A 101 27.38 -22.98 -17.08
N GLN A 102 28.19 -22.61 -18.07
CA GLN A 102 29.05 -21.42 -17.99
C GLN A 102 28.38 -20.16 -18.53
N GLY A 103 28.56 -19.06 -17.80
CA GLY A 103 28.16 -17.72 -18.21
C GLY A 103 29.15 -17.07 -19.17
N THR A 104 28.70 -15.98 -19.79
CA THR A 104 29.44 -15.15 -20.75
C THR A 104 29.33 -13.68 -20.34
N ALA A 105 30.04 -12.79 -21.05
CA ALA A 105 29.94 -11.33 -20.87
C ALA A 105 28.51 -10.77 -20.93
N LYS A 106 27.53 -11.51 -21.48
CA LYS A 106 26.11 -11.12 -21.57
C LYS A 106 25.25 -11.52 -20.39
N ASP A 107 25.73 -12.44 -19.55
CA ASP A 107 24.88 -13.13 -18.59
C ASP A 107 24.96 -12.50 -17.19
N VAL A 108 23.90 -12.69 -16.42
CA VAL A 108 23.95 -12.61 -14.96
C VAL A 108 24.32 -14.01 -14.45
N VAL A 109 25.34 -14.12 -13.60
CA VAL A 109 25.89 -15.42 -13.17
C VAL A 109 25.79 -15.59 -11.67
N LEU A 110 25.13 -16.64 -11.21
CA LEU A 110 24.94 -16.96 -9.79
C LEU A 110 25.88 -18.10 -9.37
N THR A 111 26.79 -17.82 -8.44
CA THR A 111 27.85 -18.74 -7.99
C THR A 111 27.80 -18.94 -6.47
N ARG A 112 27.75 -20.20 -6.04
CA ARG A 112 27.99 -20.60 -4.64
C ARG A 112 29.41 -21.16 -4.52
N ASP A 113 30.22 -20.53 -3.67
CA ASP A 113 31.59 -20.93 -3.37
C ASP A 113 31.79 -20.92 -1.85
N GLU A 114 31.68 -22.10 -1.25
CA GLU A 114 31.77 -22.28 0.20
C GLU A 114 33.17 -21.96 0.75
N THR A 115 34.21 -21.93 -0.08
CA THR A 115 35.56 -21.52 0.36
C THR A 115 35.61 -20.05 0.76
N ARG A 116 34.66 -19.23 0.25
CA ARG A 116 34.53 -17.79 0.59
C ARG A 116 33.92 -17.54 1.96
N LYS A 117 33.55 -18.57 2.73
CA LYS A 117 32.84 -18.47 4.02
C LYS A 117 33.47 -17.47 4.99
N ALA A 118 34.80 -17.47 5.13
CA ALA A 118 35.52 -16.57 6.03
C ALA A 118 35.43 -15.08 5.62
N ALA A 119 35.25 -14.78 4.33
CA ALA A 119 35.09 -13.41 3.84
C ALA A 119 33.63 -12.94 3.91
N LEU A 120 32.70 -13.80 3.46
CA LEU A 120 31.30 -13.44 3.17
C LEU A 120 30.30 -13.81 4.29
N GLY A 121 30.63 -14.77 5.16
CA GLY A 121 29.77 -15.19 6.29
C GLY A 121 28.59 -16.07 5.88
N ASP A 122 27.47 -15.92 6.58
CA ASP A 122 26.23 -16.68 6.35
C ASP A 122 25.31 -16.08 5.28
N GLU A 123 25.38 -14.77 5.08
CA GLU A 123 24.40 -14.00 4.31
C GLU A 123 25.04 -13.03 3.31
N GLY A 124 26.36 -12.83 3.36
CA GLY A 124 27.05 -11.89 2.48
C GLY A 124 27.34 -12.44 1.09
N PHE A 125 27.59 -11.50 0.17
CA PHE A 125 27.92 -11.77 -1.23
C PHE A 125 28.98 -10.81 -1.76
N GLU A 126 29.63 -11.23 -2.83
CA GLU A 126 30.43 -10.39 -3.71
C GLU A 126 29.68 -10.19 -5.03
N LEU A 127 29.54 -8.93 -5.45
CA LEU A 127 29.07 -8.57 -6.78
C LEU A 127 30.27 -8.12 -7.61
N THR A 128 30.42 -8.65 -8.82
CA THR A 128 31.45 -8.26 -9.79
C THR A 128 30.79 -7.98 -11.14
N ILE A 129 31.15 -6.86 -11.76
CA ILE A 129 30.56 -6.35 -13.00
C ILE A 129 31.70 -6.10 -14.00
N GLY A 130 31.69 -6.77 -15.16
CA GLY A 130 32.76 -6.62 -16.15
C GLY A 130 32.74 -7.63 -17.29
N ASP A 131 33.92 -8.02 -17.77
CA ASP A 131 34.16 -8.90 -18.93
C ASP A 131 33.52 -10.30 -18.80
N LYS A 132 33.24 -10.75 -17.56
CA LYS A 132 32.57 -12.02 -17.23
C LYS A 132 31.07 -11.89 -17.02
N GLY A 133 30.49 -10.72 -17.30
CA GLY A 133 29.07 -10.41 -17.08
C GLY A 133 28.82 -9.79 -15.70
N LEU A 134 27.60 -10.01 -15.18
CA LEU A 134 27.17 -9.55 -13.86
C LEU A 134 27.16 -10.74 -12.88
N VAL A 135 28.25 -10.91 -12.12
CA VAL A 135 28.51 -12.11 -11.32
C VAL A 135 28.19 -11.87 -9.84
N VAL A 136 27.30 -12.68 -9.28
CA VAL A 136 27.03 -12.81 -7.84
C VAL A 136 27.76 -14.05 -7.32
N THR A 137 28.66 -13.87 -6.34
CA THR A 137 29.36 -14.97 -5.64
C THR A 137 29.05 -14.92 -4.16
N ALA A 138 28.61 -16.04 -3.56
CA ALA A 138 28.36 -16.13 -2.12
C ALA A 138 28.76 -17.49 -1.53
N ALA A 139 28.93 -17.56 -0.21
CA ALA A 139 29.27 -18.79 0.49
C ALA A 139 28.07 -19.69 0.84
N THR A 140 26.84 -19.20 0.59
CA THR A 140 25.57 -19.84 0.96
C THR A 140 24.49 -19.51 -0.07
N ASP A 141 23.41 -20.29 -0.10
CA ASP A 141 22.21 -19.95 -0.88
C ASP A 141 21.56 -18.62 -0.42
N ALA A 142 21.56 -18.33 0.88
CA ALA A 142 21.10 -17.06 1.44
C ALA A 142 21.86 -15.85 0.86
N GLY A 143 23.20 -15.93 0.80
CA GLY A 143 24.02 -14.89 0.20
C GLY A 143 23.82 -14.76 -1.32
N VAL A 144 23.62 -15.88 -2.04
CA VAL A 144 23.27 -15.81 -3.47
C VAL A 144 21.92 -15.09 -3.64
N PHE A 145 20.92 -15.45 -2.84
CA PHE A 145 19.60 -14.83 -2.88
C PHE A 145 19.67 -13.32 -2.60
N TYR A 146 20.35 -12.90 -1.53
CA TYR A 146 20.52 -11.48 -1.20
C TYR A 146 21.39 -10.72 -2.22
N GLY A 147 22.27 -11.41 -2.95
CA GLY A 147 22.93 -10.87 -4.14
C GLY A 147 21.95 -10.62 -5.30
N THR A 148 21.03 -11.57 -5.57
CA THR A 148 19.99 -11.37 -6.62
C THR A 148 19.10 -10.15 -6.34
N ARG A 149 18.82 -9.85 -5.06
CA ARG A 149 18.03 -8.67 -4.67
C ARG A 149 18.73 -7.36 -5.04
N SER A 150 20.07 -7.27 -4.92
CA SER A 150 20.81 -6.08 -5.38
C SER A 150 20.77 -5.99 -6.90
N VAL A 151 20.94 -7.11 -7.62
CA VAL A 151 20.79 -7.11 -9.10
C VAL A 151 19.40 -6.61 -9.52
N SER A 152 18.35 -6.99 -8.79
CA SER A 152 16.98 -6.47 -9.00
C SER A 152 16.88 -4.96 -8.76
N GLN A 153 17.29 -4.48 -7.59
CA GLN A 153 17.26 -3.05 -7.24
C GLN A 153 18.07 -2.17 -8.21
N LEU A 154 19.26 -2.63 -8.63
CA LEU A 154 20.16 -1.90 -9.54
C LEU A 154 19.60 -1.71 -10.96
N LEU A 155 18.71 -2.61 -11.42
CA LEU A 155 18.21 -2.66 -12.81
C LEU A 155 16.75 -2.22 -12.98
N ARG A 156 16.04 -1.91 -11.88
CA ARG A 156 14.62 -1.52 -11.90
C ARG A 156 14.34 -0.01 -11.73
N GLN A 157 15.36 0.78 -11.36
CA GLN A 157 15.31 2.25 -11.22
C GLN A 157 14.96 2.91 -12.56
N SER A 158 13.69 3.30 -12.72
CA SER A 158 13.07 3.72 -14.00
C SER A 158 13.33 5.19 -14.36
N ASP A 159 13.63 6.01 -13.37
CA ASP A 159 14.08 7.40 -13.49
C ASP A 159 15.44 7.55 -14.20
N ARG A 160 16.24 6.49 -14.24
CA ARG A 160 17.56 6.46 -14.89
C ARG A 160 17.54 6.47 -16.45
N GLY A 161 16.38 6.59 -17.08
CA GLY A 161 16.23 6.66 -18.54
C GLY A 161 16.95 5.53 -19.29
N ASP A 162 17.67 5.86 -20.36
CA ASP A 162 18.46 4.92 -21.16
C ASP A 162 19.52 4.15 -20.34
N ALA A 163 19.97 4.71 -19.20
CA ALA A 163 20.92 4.06 -18.33
C ALA A 163 20.29 3.00 -17.39
N LYS A 164 18.95 2.90 -17.29
CA LYS A 164 18.21 1.94 -16.43
C LYS A 164 18.83 0.54 -16.40
N LEU A 165 19.10 -0.02 -17.57
CA LEU A 165 19.60 -1.40 -17.72
C LEU A 165 21.13 -1.52 -17.76
N THR A 166 21.85 -0.40 -17.57
CA THR A 166 23.32 -0.30 -17.65
C THR A 166 23.92 0.01 -16.27
N LEU A 167 24.98 -0.73 -15.92
CA LEU A 167 25.72 -0.65 -14.67
C LEU A 167 27.21 -0.38 -14.94
N PRO A 168 27.95 0.32 -14.07
CA PRO A 168 29.40 0.47 -14.22
C PRO A 168 30.12 -0.84 -13.91
N ALA A 169 31.26 -1.07 -14.56
CA ALA A 169 32.16 -2.15 -14.17
C ALA A 169 32.77 -1.90 -12.78
N GLY A 170 33.11 -2.97 -12.06
CA GLY A 170 33.68 -2.89 -10.71
C GLY A 170 33.34 -4.08 -9.84
N SER A 171 33.64 -3.98 -8.54
CA SER A 171 33.26 -5.01 -7.56
C SER A 171 33.00 -4.47 -6.15
N VAL A 172 32.18 -5.19 -5.38
CA VAL A 172 31.86 -4.90 -3.97
C VAL A 172 31.60 -6.19 -3.21
N ILE A 173 32.00 -6.23 -1.94
CA ILE A 173 31.59 -7.25 -0.98
C ILE A 173 30.60 -6.59 -0.01
N SER A 174 29.39 -7.12 0.10
CA SER A 174 28.38 -6.65 1.04
C SER A 174 27.90 -7.81 1.90
N LYS A 175 27.82 -7.58 3.21
CA LYS A 175 27.38 -8.55 4.22
C LYS A 175 26.77 -7.81 5.41
N PRO A 176 25.83 -8.41 6.14
CA PRO A 176 25.21 -7.75 7.27
C PRO A 176 26.19 -7.58 8.43
N LYS A 177 26.04 -6.47 9.16
CA LYS A 177 26.69 -6.21 10.44
C LYS A 177 26.03 -6.97 11.59
N TYR A 178 24.71 -7.15 11.54
CA TYR A 178 23.94 -7.85 12.57
C TYR A 178 23.17 -9.06 12.02
N HIS A 179 23.08 -10.11 12.85
CA HIS A 179 22.51 -11.39 12.46
C HIS A 179 20.97 -11.41 12.47
N GLU A 180 20.31 -10.61 13.29
CA GLU A 180 18.84 -10.58 13.42
C GLU A 180 18.30 -9.21 13.01
N ARG A 181 17.54 -9.15 11.92
CA ARG A 181 17.16 -7.90 11.23
C ARG A 181 15.71 -7.95 10.77
N GLY A 182 14.84 -7.07 11.24
CA GLY A 182 13.47 -7.02 10.68
C GLY A 182 12.42 -6.36 11.54
N ALA A 183 11.36 -7.11 11.85
CA ALA A 183 10.14 -6.57 12.45
C ALA A 183 9.49 -7.52 13.46
N THR A 184 8.79 -6.93 14.44
CA THR A 184 7.59 -7.54 15.04
C THR A 184 6.38 -7.16 14.21
N LEU A 185 5.52 -8.12 13.91
CA LEU A 185 4.18 -7.92 13.35
C LEU A 185 3.18 -8.58 14.30
N CYS A 186 2.47 -7.78 15.09
CA CYS A 186 1.45 -8.32 15.99
C CYS A 186 0.16 -8.50 15.18
N ALA A 187 -0.01 -9.71 14.64
CA ALA A 187 -1.22 -10.15 13.95
C ALA A 187 -2.21 -10.80 14.94
N CYS A 188 -2.31 -10.09 16.07
CA CYS A 188 -2.86 -10.46 17.35
C CYS A 188 -4.21 -9.76 17.56
N GLN A 189 -5.17 -10.45 18.18
CA GLN A 189 -6.57 -10.01 18.37
C GLN A 189 -7.34 -9.73 17.06
N ILE A 190 -6.94 -8.73 16.28
CA ILE A 190 -7.32 -8.59 14.87
C ILE A 190 -6.51 -9.55 13.98
N ASN A 191 -6.92 -9.66 12.72
CA ASN A 191 -6.19 -10.39 11.70
C ASN A 191 -5.33 -9.45 10.85
N ILE A 192 -4.23 -9.95 10.28
CA ILE A 192 -3.47 -9.34 9.20
C ILE A 192 -3.51 -10.35 8.07
N SER A 193 -3.99 -9.98 6.90
CA SER A 193 -4.32 -11.00 5.91
C SER A 193 -3.11 -11.75 5.39
N THR A 194 -3.29 -13.01 5.00
CA THR A 194 -2.23 -13.81 4.39
C THR A 194 -1.67 -13.14 3.13
N GLU A 195 -2.50 -12.43 2.36
CA GLU A 195 -2.01 -11.65 1.21
C GLU A 195 -1.15 -10.44 1.64
N TRP A 196 -1.42 -9.84 2.80
CA TRP A 196 -0.59 -8.77 3.37
C TRP A 196 0.73 -9.31 3.92
N ILE A 197 0.69 -10.42 4.67
CA ILE A 197 1.89 -11.12 5.18
C ILE A 197 2.78 -11.52 4.00
N ASP A 198 2.22 -12.06 2.92
CA ASP A 198 2.97 -12.38 1.71
C ASP A 198 3.65 -11.14 1.10
N ARG A 199 2.96 -9.99 0.98
CA ARG A 199 3.58 -8.73 0.51
C ARG A 199 4.67 -8.22 1.45
N PHE A 200 4.49 -8.36 2.76
CA PHE A 200 5.47 -7.96 3.77
C PHE A 200 6.74 -8.83 3.72
N LEU A 201 6.58 -10.13 3.45
CA LEU A 201 7.71 -11.03 3.17
C LEU A 201 8.44 -10.65 1.88
N ASP A 202 7.74 -10.20 0.83
CA ASP A 202 8.38 -9.68 -0.40
C ASP A 202 9.23 -8.43 -0.11
N ASP A 203 8.70 -7.47 0.67
CA ASP A 203 9.42 -6.27 1.12
C ASP A 203 10.65 -6.63 1.96
N MET A 204 10.47 -7.47 3.00
CA MET A 204 11.53 -7.91 3.89
C MET A 204 12.67 -8.57 3.12
N ALA A 205 12.34 -9.44 2.15
CA ALA A 205 13.31 -10.13 1.32
C ALA A 205 14.14 -9.17 0.48
N ASP A 206 13.50 -8.21 -0.18
CA ASP A 206 14.18 -7.18 -0.97
C ASP A 206 15.09 -6.30 -0.10
N LEU A 207 14.65 -5.99 1.11
CA LEU A 207 15.36 -5.19 2.12
C LEU A 207 16.31 -6.00 3.02
N ARG A 208 16.53 -7.30 2.75
CA ARG A 208 17.46 -8.19 3.49
C ARG A 208 17.15 -8.33 4.99
N LEU A 209 15.90 -8.07 5.35
CA LEU A 209 15.37 -8.36 6.67
C LEU A 209 15.11 -9.87 6.73
N ASN A 210 15.63 -10.52 7.78
CA ASN A 210 15.66 -11.97 7.94
C ASN A 210 14.93 -12.46 9.20
N TYR A 211 14.38 -11.55 10.01
CA TYR A 211 13.70 -11.83 11.27
C TYR A 211 12.26 -11.30 11.19
N LEU A 212 11.28 -12.17 11.41
CA LEU A 212 9.87 -11.80 11.61
C LEU A 212 9.38 -12.42 12.92
N LEU A 213 9.17 -11.60 13.95
CA LEU A 213 8.38 -12.01 15.11
C LEU A 213 6.90 -11.81 14.78
N LEU A 214 6.12 -12.88 14.87
CA LEU A 214 4.71 -12.91 14.49
C LEU A 214 3.87 -13.37 15.68
N GLU A 215 3.33 -12.42 16.44
CA GLU A 215 2.28 -12.72 17.42
C GLU A 215 0.98 -12.98 16.68
N MET A 216 0.44 -14.19 16.84
CA MET A 216 -0.71 -14.67 16.08
C MET A 216 -1.34 -15.88 16.78
N LYS A 217 -2.58 -16.24 16.38
CA LYS A 217 -3.25 -17.48 16.79
C LYS A 217 -3.21 -18.51 15.66
N VAL A 218 -2.54 -19.65 15.87
CA VAL A 218 -2.83 -20.89 15.12
C VAL A 218 -4.12 -21.48 15.67
N LYS A 219 -5.01 -21.95 14.79
CA LYS A 219 -6.22 -22.68 15.18
C LYS A 219 -5.87 -23.97 15.94
N SER A 220 -6.22 -24.04 17.23
CA SER A 220 -5.96 -25.19 18.11
C SER A 220 -7.10 -26.21 18.06
N ASP A 221 -6.89 -27.39 17.48
CA ASP A 221 -7.87 -28.48 17.47
C ASP A 221 -8.05 -29.10 18.86
N LYS A 222 -7.01 -29.05 19.70
CA LYS A 222 -7.00 -29.56 21.07
C LYS A 222 -7.80 -28.69 22.04
N TYR A 223 -7.89 -27.38 21.76
CA TYR A 223 -8.59 -26.41 22.61
C TYR A 223 -9.59 -25.56 21.79
N PRO A 224 -10.72 -26.15 21.34
CA PRO A 224 -11.69 -25.47 20.47
C PRO A 224 -12.30 -24.19 21.07
N ASP A 225 -12.40 -24.09 22.40
CA ASP A 225 -12.92 -22.89 23.07
C ASP A 225 -11.99 -21.66 22.93
N THR A 226 -10.73 -21.90 22.55
CA THR A 226 -9.75 -20.85 22.24
C THR A 226 -9.83 -20.40 20.79
N GLN A 227 -10.65 -21.02 19.93
CA GLN A 227 -10.76 -20.67 18.51
C GLN A 227 -11.64 -19.43 18.25
N THR A 228 -11.58 -18.39 19.08
CA THR A 228 -12.11 -17.06 18.71
C THR A 228 -11.23 -16.41 17.64
N TRP A 229 -11.82 -15.62 16.73
CA TRP A 229 -11.09 -14.87 15.72
C TRP A 229 -10.36 -13.67 16.34
N SER A 230 -9.18 -13.24 15.91
CA SER A 230 -8.34 -13.74 14.79
C SER A 230 -7.75 -15.14 14.98
N TYR A 231 -7.64 -15.90 13.87
CA TYR A 231 -6.76 -17.07 13.77
C TYR A 231 -6.32 -17.34 12.32
N TYR A 232 -5.33 -18.22 12.18
CA TYR A 232 -4.84 -18.77 10.92
C TYR A 232 -4.92 -20.30 10.97
N THR A 233 -5.20 -20.94 9.82
CA THR A 233 -5.11 -22.40 9.75
C THR A 233 -3.64 -22.85 9.76
N PRO A 234 -3.31 -24.05 10.28
CA PRO A 234 -1.98 -24.63 10.15
C PRO A 234 -1.48 -24.63 8.69
N GLU A 235 -2.38 -24.79 7.73
CA GLU A 235 -2.08 -24.82 6.30
C GLU A 235 -1.73 -23.43 5.75
N ASP A 236 -2.37 -22.36 6.23
CA ASP A 236 -2.01 -20.98 5.87
C ASP A 236 -0.64 -20.60 6.44
N VAL A 237 -0.37 -20.99 7.70
CA VAL A 237 0.94 -20.82 8.33
C VAL A 237 2.03 -21.52 7.52
N LYS A 238 1.84 -22.80 7.19
CA LYS A 238 2.80 -23.57 6.40
C LYS A 238 3.08 -22.96 5.01
N LYS A 239 2.13 -22.21 4.42
CA LYS A 239 2.35 -21.47 3.15
C LYS A 239 3.29 -20.28 3.35
N PHE A 240 2.96 -19.34 4.25
CA PHE A 240 3.77 -18.14 4.42
C PHE A 240 5.12 -18.44 5.09
N VAL A 241 5.20 -19.44 5.98
CA VAL A 241 6.47 -19.97 6.50
C VAL A 241 7.32 -20.58 5.39
N ALA A 242 6.72 -21.33 4.44
CA ALA A 242 7.46 -21.82 3.28
C ALA A 242 7.97 -20.67 2.38
N LYS A 243 7.17 -19.62 2.14
CA LYS A 243 7.59 -18.43 1.39
C LYS A 243 8.74 -17.69 2.11
N ALA A 244 8.62 -17.49 3.42
CA ALA A 244 9.65 -16.87 4.26
C ALA A 244 10.97 -17.65 4.22
N ARG A 245 10.94 -18.98 4.40
CA ARG A 245 12.11 -19.85 4.23
C ARG A 245 12.72 -19.73 2.84
N GLU A 246 11.92 -19.64 1.77
CA GLU A 246 12.45 -19.38 0.43
C GLU A 246 13.17 -18.04 0.35
N TYR A 247 12.79 -17.04 1.11
CA TYR A 247 13.47 -15.74 1.19
C TYR A 247 14.58 -15.65 2.25
N ASN A 248 14.86 -16.75 2.96
CA ASN A 248 15.78 -16.80 4.12
C ASN A 248 15.33 -15.87 5.26
N ILE A 249 14.02 -15.83 5.51
CA ILE A 249 13.38 -15.13 6.63
C ILE A 249 12.96 -16.17 7.68
N ASP A 250 13.44 -16.00 8.91
CA ASP A 250 13.06 -16.79 10.09
C ASP A 250 11.76 -16.22 10.68
N VAL A 251 10.66 -16.99 10.61
CA VAL A 251 9.35 -16.60 11.15
C VAL A 251 9.20 -17.22 12.53
N ILE A 252 9.40 -16.38 13.55
CA ILE A 252 9.33 -16.75 14.96
C ILE A 252 7.88 -16.54 15.42
N PRO A 253 7.16 -17.58 15.85
CA PRO A 253 5.84 -17.41 16.43
C PRO A 253 5.93 -16.84 17.84
N GLU A 254 4.89 -16.11 18.20
CA GLU A 254 4.64 -15.68 19.56
C GLU A 254 3.21 -16.06 20.00
N ILE A 255 3.14 -16.68 21.18
CA ILE A 255 1.96 -16.65 22.03
C ILE A 255 2.40 -15.93 23.30
N ASN A 256 1.91 -14.71 23.51
CA ASN A 256 2.22 -13.96 24.71
C ASN A 256 1.71 -14.68 25.96
N SER A 257 2.53 -14.73 27.01
CA SER A 257 2.22 -15.35 28.29
C SER A 257 3.20 -14.91 29.38
N PRO A 258 2.80 -14.84 30.65
CA PRO A 258 1.46 -15.12 31.15
C PRO A 258 0.52 -13.89 31.13
N GLY A 259 0.97 -12.75 30.58
CA GLY A 259 0.14 -11.58 30.24
C GLY A 259 -0.51 -11.70 28.84
N HIS A 260 -1.34 -10.72 28.48
CA HIS A 260 -2.04 -10.58 27.19
C HIS A 260 -2.73 -11.86 26.65
N MET A 261 -3.17 -12.74 27.55
CA MET A 261 -3.74 -14.05 27.20
C MET A 261 -5.25 -14.02 26.93
N GLU A 262 -5.92 -12.86 26.85
CA GLU A 262 -7.39 -12.78 26.81
C GLU A 262 -7.97 -13.58 25.64
N ILE A 263 -7.46 -13.38 24.43
CA ILE A 263 -7.89 -14.09 23.22
C ILE A 263 -7.61 -15.61 23.27
N TRP A 264 -6.88 -16.09 24.28
CA TRP A 264 -6.63 -17.52 24.52
C TRP A 264 -7.50 -18.10 25.65
N ILE A 265 -7.80 -17.34 26.70
CA ILE A 265 -8.47 -17.89 27.91
C ILE A 265 -9.76 -17.18 28.32
N GLU A 266 -10.25 -16.20 27.55
CA GLU A 266 -11.55 -15.54 27.71
C GLU A 266 -12.73 -16.52 27.88
N ASN A 267 -12.73 -17.59 27.10
CA ASN A 267 -13.74 -18.66 27.12
C ASN A 267 -13.31 -19.86 27.99
N SER A 268 -12.17 -19.76 28.68
CA SER A 268 -11.65 -20.79 29.59
C SER A 268 -11.19 -20.21 30.93
N PRO A 269 -12.11 -19.64 31.73
CA PRO A 269 -11.81 -19.03 33.03
C PRO A 269 -11.23 -20.00 34.08
N GLN A 270 -11.26 -21.31 33.85
CA GLN A 270 -10.53 -22.31 34.65
C GLN A 270 -9.00 -22.19 34.55
N TYR A 271 -8.46 -21.39 33.63
CA TYR A 271 -7.03 -21.08 33.49
C TYR A 271 -6.66 -19.63 33.82
N GLN A 272 -7.65 -18.76 34.03
CA GLN A 272 -7.46 -17.35 34.37
C GLN A 272 -7.00 -17.16 35.81
N LEU A 273 -6.05 -16.25 36.02
CA LEU A 273 -5.61 -15.83 37.35
C LEU A 273 -6.78 -15.19 38.10
N VAL A 274 -7.09 -15.72 39.28
CA VAL A 274 -8.18 -15.20 40.13
C VAL A 274 -7.63 -14.21 41.13
N ARG A 275 -8.23 -13.03 41.22
CA ARG A 275 -7.89 -12.03 42.24
C ARG A 275 -8.34 -12.53 43.61
N GLN A 276 -7.41 -12.86 44.51
CA GLN A 276 -7.74 -13.42 45.82
C GLN A 276 -7.81 -12.35 46.92
N GLU A 277 -7.21 -11.17 46.73
CA GLU A 277 -7.33 -10.05 47.67
C GLU A 277 -7.61 -8.71 46.97
N GLY A 278 -7.84 -7.65 47.74
CA GLY A 278 -8.00 -6.30 47.21
C GLY A 278 -9.35 -6.01 46.53
N TYR A 279 -9.35 -5.03 45.62
CA TYR A 279 -10.57 -4.52 44.97
C TYR A 279 -11.06 -5.51 43.89
N LYS A 280 -12.33 -5.91 43.96
CA LYS A 280 -12.92 -7.00 43.13
C LYS A 280 -12.33 -8.39 43.42
N LYS A 281 -12.03 -8.71 44.69
CA LYS A 281 -11.77 -10.07 45.16
C LYS A 281 -12.79 -11.08 44.59
N GLY A 282 -12.29 -12.17 44.00
CA GLY A 282 -13.08 -13.21 43.32
C GLY A 282 -13.22 -13.06 41.81
N GLU A 283 -12.79 -11.93 41.23
CA GLU A 283 -12.72 -11.69 39.78
C GLU A 283 -11.68 -12.57 39.09
N TYR A 284 -12.05 -13.22 37.98
CA TYR A 284 -11.11 -13.85 37.05
C TYR A 284 -10.55 -12.80 36.08
N ARG A 285 -9.27 -12.91 35.74
CA ARG A 285 -8.57 -11.94 34.90
C ARG A 285 -8.30 -12.57 33.52
N PRO A 286 -9.06 -12.22 32.45
CA PRO A 286 -8.95 -12.89 31.16
C PRO A 286 -7.58 -12.74 30.49
N SER A 287 -6.92 -11.59 30.65
CA SER A 287 -5.58 -11.35 30.12
C SER A 287 -4.45 -12.08 30.86
N LEU A 288 -4.72 -12.70 32.03
CA LEU A 288 -3.68 -13.21 32.93
C LEU A 288 -3.81 -14.72 33.14
N LEU A 289 -2.80 -15.48 32.71
CA LEU A 289 -2.72 -16.92 32.98
C LEU A 289 -2.41 -17.18 34.47
N ASP A 290 -3.12 -18.12 35.09
CA ASP A 290 -2.77 -18.57 36.45
C ASP A 290 -1.56 -19.51 36.41
N ILE A 291 -0.35 -18.96 36.45
CA ILE A 291 0.87 -19.76 36.46
C ILE A 291 1.03 -20.64 37.71
N SER A 292 0.23 -20.46 38.77
CA SER A 292 0.21 -21.42 39.89
C SER A 292 -0.52 -22.72 39.51
N ASN A 293 -1.56 -22.61 38.66
CA ASN A 293 -2.36 -23.74 38.19
C ASN A 293 -1.58 -24.61 37.18
N PRO A 294 -1.30 -25.90 37.49
CA PRO A 294 -0.56 -26.78 36.57
C PRO A 294 -1.31 -27.03 35.25
N GLU A 295 -2.65 -27.01 35.24
CA GLU A 295 -3.43 -27.20 34.01
C GLU A 295 -3.38 -25.97 33.09
N ALA A 296 -3.19 -24.77 33.64
CA ALA A 296 -2.98 -23.55 32.87
C ALA A 296 -1.58 -23.52 32.24
N ARG A 297 -0.55 -23.92 33.00
CA ARG A 297 0.81 -24.13 32.45
C ARG A 297 0.84 -25.26 31.42
N LYS A 298 0.00 -26.29 31.58
CA LYS A 298 -0.15 -27.39 30.62
C LYS A 298 -0.82 -26.94 29.33
N LEU A 299 -1.92 -26.17 29.39
CA LEU A 299 -2.53 -25.51 28.22
C LEU A 299 -1.46 -24.80 27.40
N TYR A 300 -0.68 -23.92 28.03
CA TYR A 300 0.31 -23.12 27.29
C TYR A 300 1.33 -24.01 26.56
N LYS A 301 1.94 -24.99 27.25
CA LYS A 301 2.88 -25.95 26.64
C LYS A 301 2.25 -26.76 25.50
N ASP A 302 1.01 -27.19 25.68
CA ASP A 302 0.27 -27.95 24.68
C ASP A 302 -0.03 -27.09 23.42
N LEU A 303 -0.16 -25.77 23.54
CA LEU A 303 -0.24 -24.84 22.40
C LEU A 303 1.12 -24.68 21.68
N ILE A 304 2.24 -24.61 22.43
CA ILE A 304 3.59 -24.66 21.82
C ILE A 304 3.72 -25.94 20.96
N ASP A 305 3.19 -27.07 21.45
CA ASP A 305 3.24 -28.37 20.76
C ASP A 305 2.35 -28.46 19.50
N GLU A 306 1.33 -27.62 19.36
CA GLU A 306 0.56 -27.47 18.11
C GLU A 306 1.27 -26.54 17.11
N TYR A 307 1.88 -25.45 17.58
CA TYR A 307 2.63 -24.51 16.74
C TYR A 307 3.88 -25.13 16.12
N ASP A 308 4.57 -26.00 16.86
CA ASP A 308 5.78 -26.71 16.46
C ASP A 308 5.60 -27.57 15.18
N GLN A 309 4.35 -27.85 14.80
CA GLN A 309 3.97 -28.61 13.60
C GLN A 309 3.80 -27.73 12.34
N SER A 310 3.88 -26.40 12.48
CA SER A 310 3.63 -25.43 11.40
C SER A 310 4.76 -24.41 11.19
N PHE A 311 5.61 -24.18 12.19
CA PHE A 311 6.76 -23.27 12.10
C PHE A 311 8.10 -24.03 12.10
N ASP A 312 8.97 -23.73 11.14
CA ASP A 312 10.31 -24.30 11.02
C ASP A 312 11.44 -23.39 11.53
N THR A 313 11.09 -22.44 12.39
CA THR A 313 12.07 -21.69 13.19
C THR A 313 12.75 -22.58 14.24
N LYS A 314 13.94 -22.16 14.67
CA LYS A 314 14.67 -22.67 15.84
C LYS A 314 14.31 -21.94 17.14
N TYR A 315 13.39 -20.98 17.11
CA TYR A 315 13.03 -20.15 18.26
C TYR A 315 11.60 -20.38 18.77
N TRP A 316 11.32 -19.87 19.97
CA TRP A 316 9.98 -19.61 20.47
C TRP A 316 10.00 -18.25 21.17
N HIS A 317 9.04 -17.37 20.89
CA HIS A 317 8.81 -16.18 21.72
C HIS A 317 7.60 -16.44 22.62
N MET A 318 7.74 -16.21 23.92
CA MET A 318 6.63 -16.35 24.87
C MET A 318 6.04 -15.03 25.35
N GLY A 319 6.48 -13.91 24.78
CA GLY A 319 6.16 -12.56 25.22
C GLY A 319 6.71 -12.28 26.60
N ALA A 320 5.85 -12.34 27.61
CA ALA A 320 6.14 -12.13 29.03
C ALA A 320 6.39 -10.67 29.43
N ASP A 321 5.96 -9.73 28.59
CA ASP A 321 5.69 -8.35 28.98
C ASP A 321 4.42 -8.24 29.84
N GLU A 322 4.29 -7.11 30.54
CA GLU A 322 3.03 -6.54 31.04
C GLU A 322 2.10 -7.44 31.90
N TYR A 323 2.56 -8.58 32.44
CA TYR A 323 1.75 -9.54 33.22
C TYR A 323 0.98 -8.97 34.44
N MET A 324 1.24 -7.74 34.87
CA MET A 324 0.50 -7.06 35.95
C MET A 324 -0.04 -5.68 35.52
N ILE A 325 -0.19 -5.42 34.21
CA ILE A 325 -0.70 -4.13 33.72
C ILE A 325 -2.16 -3.90 34.18
N GLY A 326 -2.44 -2.65 34.55
CA GLY A 326 -3.75 -2.23 35.07
C GLY A 326 -4.08 -2.74 36.47
N GLU A 327 -3.21 -3.56 37.10
CA GLU A 327 -3.44 -4.06 38.45
C GLU A 327 -3.08 -3.02 39.52
N ARG A 328 -3.99 -2.82 40.50
CA ARG A 328 -3.81 -1.81 41.55
C ARG A 328 -2.69 -2.15 42.54
N SER A 329 -2.54 -3.43 42.86
CA SER A 329 -1.53 -3.94 43.78
C SER A 329 -0.84 -5.17 43.15
N PRO A 330 0.07 -4.98 42.17
CA PRO A 330 0.76 -6.06 41.46
C PRO A 330 1.30 -7.13 42.39
N TYR A 331 1.02 -8.41 42.09
CA TYR A 331 1.29 -9.61 42.90
C TYR A 331 0.65 -9.65 44.31
N GLN A 332 0.31 -8.53 44.94
CA GLN A 332 -0.29 -8.50 46.29
C GLN A 332 -1.76 -8.95 46.30
N ASP A 333 -2.52 -8.57 45.27
CA ASP A 333 -3.89 -9.02 45.05
C ASP A 333 -3.97 -10.51 44.62
N PHE A 334 -2.81 -11.14 44.34
CA PHE A 334 -2.66 -12.51 43.81
C PHE A 334 -1.68 -13.37 44.66
N PRO A 335 -1.93 -13.54 45.97
CA PRO A 335 -1.03 -14.23 46.90
C PRO A 335 -0.70 -15.68 46.51
N GLN A 336 -1.55 -16.36 45.73
CA GLN A 336 -1.27 -17.72 45.26
C GLN A 336 0.03 -17.83 44.44
N LEU A 337 0.42 -16.76 43.74
CA LEU A 337 1.70 -16.71 43.01
C LEU A 337 2.89 -16.79 43.96
N ALA A 338 2.82 -16.12 45.12
CA ALA A 338 3.87 -16.20 46.15
C ALA A 338 3.85 -17.54 46.89
N THR A 339 2.70 -18.19 47.06
CA THR A 339 2.60 -19.56 47.59
C THR A 339 3.28 -20.55 46.65
N TYR A 340 2.89 -20.56 45.37
CA TYR A 340 3.51 -21.40 44.33
C TYR A 340 5.02 -21.16 44.21
N ALA A 341 5.48 -19.90 44.25
CA ALA A 341 6.91 -19.58 44.26
C ALA A 341 7.67 -20.29 45.40
N LYS A 342 7.13 -20.26 46.63
CA LYS A 342 7.75 -20.90 47.80
C LYS A 342 7.72 -22.42 47.68
N GLU A 343 6.65 -22.97 47.11
CA GLU A 343 6.51 -24.40 46.88
C GLU A 343 7.49 -24.95 45.83
N VAL A 344 7.71 -24.26 44.71
CA VAL A 344 8.64 -24.74 43.66
C VAL A 344 10.11 -24.46 43.99
N THR A 345 10.42 -23.31 44.59
CA THR A 345 11.80 -22.92 44.92
C THR A 345 12.31 -23.50 46.24
N LYS A 346 11.40 -23.94 47.12
CA LYS A 346 11.66 -24.27 48.54
C LYS A 346 12.23 -23.12 49.37
N ASN A 347 12.21 -21.88 48.87
CA ASN A 347 12.65 -20.69 49.58
C ASN A 347 11.43 -19.96 50.19
N PRO A 348 11.31 -19.82 51.53
CA PRO A 348 10.15 -19.18 52.17
C PRO A 348 10.01 -17.68 51.86
N ASN A 349 11.08 -17.04 51.38
CA ASN A 349 11.12 -15.63 50.99
C ASN A 349 10.77 -15.40 49.51
N ALA A 350 10.50 -16.46 48.74
CA ALA A 350 10.11 -16.33 47.34
C ALA A 350 8.78 -15.57 47.17
N THR A 351 8.69 -14.80 46.10
CA THR A 351 7.61 -13.83 45.82
C THR A 351 6.88 -14.17 44.51
N GLY A 352 5.80 -13.45 44.18
CA GLY A 352 5.14 -13.60 42.88
C GLY A 352 6.06 -13.34 41.68
N LYS A 353 7.12 -12.52 41.84
CA LYS A 353 8.15 -12.31 40.80
C LYS A 353 9.04 -13.55 40.61
N ASP A 354 9.31 -14.28 41.70
CA ASP A 354 10.06 -15.54 41.63
C ASP A 354 9.24 -16.65 40.95
N ALA A 355 7.92 -16.68 41.14
CA ALA A 355 7.02 -17.55 40.37
C ALA A 355 7.02 -17.20 38.87
N PHE A 356 7.00 -15.90 38.54
CA PHE A 356 7.07 -15.44 37.15
C PHE A 356 8.38 -15.88 36.48
N ILE A 357 9.56 -15.61 37.07
CA ILE A 357 10.84 -16.05 36.50
C ILE A 357 10.97 -17.58 36.48
N HIS A 358 10.39 -18.30 37.47
CA HIS A 358 10.31 -19.76 37.43
C HIS A 358 9.50 -20.26 36.23
N PHE A 359 8.36 -19.63 35.93
CA PHE A 359 7.54 -19.97 34.76
C PHE A 359 8.33 -19.76 33.45
N LEU A 360 9.10 -18.68 33.31
CA LEU A 360 9.94 -18.46 32.13
C LEU A 360 10.97 -19.59 31.95
N ASN A 361 11.63 -20.02 33.03
CA ASN A 361 12.58 -21.15 32.98
C ASN A 361 11.87 -22.51 32.77
N GLU A 362 10.64 -22.69 33.26
CA GLU A 362 9.80 -23.88 33.01
C GLU A 362 9.42 -24.00 31.52
N ILE A 363 9.07 -22.88 30.88
CA ILE A 363 8.81 -22.81 29.44
C ILE A 363 10.11 -22.95 28.63
N ASN A 364 11.21 -22.35 29.06
CA ASN A 364 12.53 -22.54 28.43
C ASN A 364 12.93 -24.02 28.40
N THR A 365 12.63 -24.76 29.49
CA THR A 365 12.86 -26.20 29.57
C THR A 365 11.96 -26.98 28.60
N HIS A 366 10.69 -26.58 28.42
CA HIS A 366 9.79 -27.18 27.42
C HIS A 366 10.27 -26.92 25.99
N VAL A 367 10.63 -25.67 25.66
CA VAL A 367 11.15 -25.27 24.34
C VAL A 367 12.46 -26.01 24.03
N LYS A 368 13.40 -26.09 24.98
CA LYS A 368 14.66 -26.84 24.82
C LYS A 368 14.50 -28.36 24.74
N SER A 369 13.31 -28.92 24.97
CA SER A 369 13.03 -30.33 24.65
C SER A 369 12.93 -30.57 23.14
N LYS A 370 12.47 -29.55 22.39
CA LYS A 370 12.18 -29.60 20.95
C LYS A 370 13.43 -29.44 20.10
N ASP A 371 13.51 -30.22 19.03
CA ASP A 371 14.63 -30.14 18.07
C ASP A 371 14.51 -28.90 17.18
N ALA A 372 15.65 -28.25 16.93
CA ALA A 372 15.74 -27.13 16.01
C ALA A 372 15.97 -27.62 14.57
N PRO A 373 15.28 -27.06 13.56
CA PRO A 373 15.62 -27.28 12.16
C PRO A 373 17.06 -26.88 11.85
N GLY A 374 17.78 -27.77 11.14
CA GLY A 374 19.24 -27.68 10.98
C GLY A 374 20.07 -28.34 12.09
N GLY A 375 19.44 -28.75 13.20
CA GLY A 375 20.05 -29.47 14.32
C GLY A 375 20.22 -28.62 15.58
N GLY A 376 20.30 -29.30 16.73
CA GLY A 376 20.30 -28.66 18.05
C GLY A 376 18.89 -28.61 18.67
N LYS A 377 18.71 -27.77 19.69
CA LYS A 377 17.44 -27.58 20.40
C LYS A 377 16.90 -26.17 20.21
N LYS A 378 15.58 -25.98 20.29
CA LYS A 378 14.96 -24.66 20.14
C LYS A 378 15.32 -23.74 21.32
N GLN A 379 15.38 -22.44 21.05
CA GLN A 379 15.83 -21.39 22.00
C GLN A 379 14.69 -20.42 22.34
N LEU A 380 14.48 -20.15 23.64
CA LEU A 380 13.45 -19.23 24.11
C LEU A 380 13.85 -17.75 23.94
N ARG A 381 12.85 -16.92 23.68
CA ARG A 381 12.93 -15.46 23.56
C ARG A 381 11.79 -14.81 24.39
N ILE A 382 12.06 -13.65 24.99
CA ILE A 382 11.12 -12.87 25.83
C ILE A 382 11.31 -11.36 25.67
N TRP A 383 10.29 -10.59 25.99
CA TRP A 383 10.40 -9.15 26.27
C TRP A 383 11.09 -8.89 27.63
N ASN A 384 11.55 -7.65 27.88
CA ASN A 384 12.50 -7.36 28.95
C ASN A 384 11.90 -6.86 30.29
N ASP A 385 10.69 -6.33 30.32
CA ASP A 385 10.14 -5.55 31.44
C ASP A 385 9.79 -6.41 32.67
N GLY A 386 9.32 -7.65 32.43
CA GLY A 386 9.17 -8.67 33.46
C GLY A 386 10.50 -9.16 34.07
N VAL A 387 11.63 -8.97 33.38
CA VAL A 387 12.95 -9.46 33.83
C VAL A 387 13.48 -8.56 34.94
N GLN A 388 13.38 -9.01 36.19
CA GLN A 388 13.69 -8.22 37.39
C GLN A 388 14.64 -8.99 38.33
N GLU A 389 15.19 -8.29 39.33
CA GLU A 389 15.93 -8.94 40.42
C GLU A 389 14.98 -9.62 41.41
N THR A 390 15.36 -10.83 41.81
CA THR A 390 14.52 -11.85 42.45
C THR A 390 15.21 -12.45 43.68
N GLN A 391 14.47 -13.13 44.54
CA GLN A 391 14.96 -13.65 45.83
C GLN A 391 15.37 -15.12 45.79
N ALA A 392 14.91 -15.88 44.78
CA ALA A 392 15.03 -17.34 44.72
C ALA A 392 15.34 -17.89 43.33
N VAL A 393 14.97 -17.22 42.24
CA VAL A 393 15.12 -17.74 40.86
C VAL A 393 15.77 -16.72 39.94
N THR A 394 16.91 -17.08 39.33
CA THR A 394 17.52 -16.29 38.24
C THR A 394 17.05 -16.80 36.89
N LEU A 395 16.81 -15.89 35.94
CA LEU A 395 16.49 -16.23 34.55
C LEU A 395 17.62 -17.03 33.89
N ASP A 396 17.27 -18.09 33.14
CA ASP A 396 18.23 -18.91 32.40
C ASP A 396 19.05 -18.10 31.39
N LYS A 397 20.36 -18.39 31.30
CA LYS A 397 21.32 -17.63 30.47
C LYS A 397 21.24 -17.88 28.96
N ASP A 398 20.52 -18.92 28.56
CA ASP A 398 20.25 -19.23 27.16
C ASP A 398 18.93 -18.63 26.64
N ILE A 399 18.19 -17.87 27.46
CA ILE A 399 17.05 -17.06 27.00
C ILE A 399 17.59 -15.79 26.34
N ILE A 400 17.04 -15.44 25.17
CA ILE A 400 17.32 -14.17 24.49
C ILE A 400 16.32 -13.13 24.98
N VAL A 401 16.80 -11.94 25.36
CA VAL A 401 15.94 -10.84 25.81
C VAL A 401 15.77 -9.82 24.70
N GLU A 402 14.55 -9.41 24.42
CA GLU A 402 14.22 -8.40 23.42
C GLU A 402 13.80 -7.13 24.13
N TYR A 403 14.60 -6.07 23.93
CA TYR A 403 14.56 -4.91 24.80
C TYR A 403 13.77 -3.76 24.17
N TRP A 404 12.59 -3.50 24.72
CA TRP A 404 11.63 -2.52 24.23
C TRP A 404 11.29 -1.42 25.23
N PHE A 405 11.27 -1.72 26.54
CA PHE A 405 10.80 -0.78 27.56
C PHE A 405 11.81 -0.62 28.70
N THR A 406 11.72 0.50 29.43
CA THR A 406 12.73 0.86 30.44
C THR A 406 12.51 0.21 31.80
N GLU A 407 11.43 -0.53 32.02
CA GLU A 407 11.26 -1.36 33.22
C GLU A 407 12.11 -2.65 33.16
N GLY A 408 12.12 -3.41 34.26
CA GLY A 408 13.03 -4.54 34.41
C GLY A 408 14.50 -4.13 34.65
N LEU A 409 15.40 -5.05 34.32
CA LEU A 409 16.85 -4.80 34.28
C LEU A 409 17.20 -3.82 33.14
N LYS A 410 18.24 -3.01 33.34
CA LYS A 410 18.76 -2.11 32.29
C LYS A 410 19.60 -2.86 31.25
N PRO A 411 19.75 -2.36 30.00
CA PRO A 411 20.46 -3.07 28.95
C PRO A 411 21.90 -3.46 29.33
N ASN A 412 22.64 -2.54 29.96
CA ASN A 412 24.00 -2.82 30.43
C ASN A 412 24.00 -3.96 31.47
N GLN A 413 23.08 -3.96 32.43
CA GLN A 413 22.96 -5.04 33.41
C GLN A 413 22.66 -6.40 32.77
N LEU A 414 21.96 -6.44 31.62
CA LEU A 414 21.71 -7.69 30.89
C LEU A 414 22.99 -8.19 30.20
N PHE A 415 23.74 -7.29 29.55
CA PHE A 415 25.01 -7.62 28.91
C PHE A 415 26.10 -8.01 29.93
N ASP A 416 26.24 -7.29 31.04
CA ASP A 416 27.11 -7.61 32.17
C ASP A 416 26.77 -9.00 32.77
N ARG A 417 25.49 -9.38 32.73
CA ARG A 417 24.96 -10.68 33.18
C ARG A 417 24.98 -11.76 32.10
N GLY A 418 25.59 -11.50 30.95
CA GLY A 418 25.90 -12.46 29.90
C GLY A 418 24.75 -12.86 28.98
N TYR A 419 23.58 -12.22 29.06
CA TYR A 419 22.45 -12.53 28.16
C TYR A 419 22.74 -12.07 26.73
N LYS A 420 22.11 -12.75 25.75
CA LYS A 420 21.93 -12.20 24.40
C LYS A 420 20.78 -11.20 24.43
N VAL A 421 20.93 -10.08 23.72
CA VAL A 421 19.90 -9.03 23.69
C VAL A 421 19.67 -8.54 22.27
N MET A 422 18.40 -8.44 21.87
CA MET A 422 17.97 -7.76 20.64
C MET A 422 17.43 -6.37 20.97
N ASN A 423 17.71 -5.38 20.12
CA ASN A 423 17.19 -4.02 20.30
C ASN A 423 15.83 -3.85 19.62
N ALA A 424 14.78 -3.69 20.41
CA ALA A 424 13.40 -3.50 19.95
C ALA A 424 12.86 -2.15 20.44
N ASN A 425 13.69 -1.11 20.35
CA ASN A 425 13.46 0.24 20.88
C ASN A 425 12.06 0.80 20.59
N ASP A 426 11.40 1.37 21.59
CA ASP A 426 10.07 2.01 21.48
C ASP A 426 10.04 3.21 20.52
N LEU A 427 11.20 3.83 20.25
CA LEU A 427 11.38 4.78 19.14
C LEU A 427 10.99 4.20 17.77
N LEU A 428 11.20 2.90 17.57
CA LEU A 428 10.96 2.18 16.30
C LEU A 428 9.54 1.59 16.21
N TYR A 429 8.65 1.93 17.14
CA TYR A 429 7.29 1.40 17.17
C TYR A 429 6.36 2.11 16.19
N PHE A 430 5.44 1.32 15.64
CA PHE A 430 4.24 1.74 14.94
C PHE A 430 3.01 1.25 15.71
N SER A 431 1.99 2.09 15.82
CA SER A 431 0.65 1.75 16.34
C SER A 431 -0.44 2.32 15.43
N ARG A 432 -1.60 1.65 15.29
CA ARG A 432 -2.78 2.26 14.65
C ARG A 432 -3.51 3.26 15.55
N GLN A 433 -3.30 3.19 16.88
CA GLN A 433 -3.96 4.05 17.87
C GLN A 433 -3.07 5.21 18.34
N ASN A 434 -1.83 4.94 18.71
CA ASN A 434 -0.97 5.88 19.42
C ASN A 434 -0.13 6.71 18.43
N PRO A 435 -0.36 8.04 18.30
CA PRO A 435 0.42 8.88 17.39
C PRO A 435 1.86 9.13 17.88
N GLY A 436 2.18 8.80 19.14
CA GLY A 436 3.56 8.76 19.63
C GLY A 436 4.36 7.64 18.98
N TYR A 437 3.77 6.44 18.90
CA TYR A 437 4.34 5.25 18.24
C TYR A 437 4.12 5.32 16.72
N LYS A 438 4.89 6.20 16.10
CA LYS A 438 5.01 6.37 14.65
C LYS A 438 6.46 6.66 14.33
N PHE A 439 7.26 5.69 13.90
CA PHE A 439 8.60 5.98 13.37
C PHE A 439 8.50 6.46 11.90
N ASP A 440 7.86 7.62 11.75
CA ASP A 440 7.51 8.29 10.49
C ASP A 440 8.69 9.03 9.83
N ASP A 441 8.50 9.53 8.60
CA ASP A 441 9.55 10.24 7.85
C ASP A 441 10.18 11.41 8.62
N ALA A 442 9.45 12.13 9.49
CA ALA A 442 9.98 13.26 10.24
C ALA A 442 10.80 12.82 11.47
N LYS A 443 10.38 11.75 12.16
CA LYS A 443 11.19 11.13 13.22
C LYS A 443 12.41 10.42 12.66
N ILE A 444 12.30 9.75 11.51
CA ILE A 444 13.43 9.16 10.80
C ILE A 444 14.41 10.26 10.37
N GLU A 445 13.93 11.36 9.77
CA GLU A 445 14.81 12.49 9.38
C GLU A 445 15.61 13.03 10.56
N THR A 446 14.92 13.32 11.67
CA THR A 446 15.56 13.80 12.91
C THR A 446 16.60 12.81 13.44
N THR A 447 16.29 11.51 13.38
CA THR A 447 17.15 10.42 13.89
C THR A 447 18.37 10.15 12.99
N TYR A 448 18.15 10.18 11.66
CA TYR A 448 19.15 9.86 10.66
C TYR A 448 20.12 11.03 10.43
N ASN A 449 19.59 12.26 10.23
CA ASN A 449 20.43 13.44 9.99
C ASN A 449 21.32 13.78 11.20
N ALA A 450 20.88 13.45 12.42
CA ALA A 450 21.69 13.60 13.62
C ALA A 450 22.87 12.63 13.71
N LYS A 451 22.88 11.55 12.90
CA LYS A 451 23.89 10.48 12.84
C LYS A 451 24.24 9.84 14.20
N LYS A 452 23.25 9.79 15.11
CA LYS A 452 23.41 9.33 16.52
C LYS A 452 22.88 7.91 16.78
N TRP A 453 21.81 7.50 16.12
CA TRP A 453 21.17 6.21 16.41
C TRP A 453 21.92 5.05 15.74
N ASN A 454 22.10 3.96 16.47
CA ASN A 454 22.61 2.71 15.93
C ASN A 454 21.96 1.54 16.66
N VAL A 455 22.27 0.31 16.26
CA VAL A 455 21.70 -0.91 16.85
C VAL A 455 22.05 -1.06 18.35
N GLY A 456 23.08 -0.40 18.85
CA GLY A 456 23.39 -0.29 20.29
C GLY A 456 22.62 0.81 21.05
N SER A 457 21.75 1.59 20.40
CA SER A 457 20.97 2.66 21.03
C SER A 457 19.63 2.13 21.57
N PHE A 458 19.58 1.83 22.87
CA PHE A 458 18.43 1.24 23.57
C PHE A 458 17.51 2.29 24.23
N PRO A 459 16.25 1.92 24.57
CA PRO A 459 15.31 2.73 25.35
C PRO A 459 15.91 3.40 26.58
N GLY A 460 15.39 4.57 26.94
CA GLY A 460 15.90 5.37 28.06
C GLY A 460 17.26 6.04 27.80
N ASN A 461 17.65 6.21 26.53
CA ASN A 461 18.93 6.76 26.08
C ASN A 461 20.17 5.96 26.54
N VAL A 462 20.03 4.63 26.67
CA VAL A 462 21.16 3.75 27.03
C VAL A 462 21.91 3.35 25.77
N GLN A 463 23.15 3.82 25.62
CA GLN A 463 24.04 3.36 24.55
C GLN A 463 24.89 2.18 25.01
N ILE A 464 24.85 1.10 24.23
CA ILE A 464 25.72 -0.07 24.32
C ILE A 464 26.73 -0.03 23.18
N ASP A 465 27.87 -0.69 23.32
CA ASP A 465 28.83 -0.87 22.23
C ASP A 465 28.14 -1.56 21.03
N PRO A 466 28.08 -0.92 19.84
CA PRO A 466 27.45 -1.51 18.66
C PRO A 466 28.19 -2.77 18.15
N GLU A 467 29.43 -3.03 18.55
CA GLU A 467 30.16 -4.26 18.20
C GLU A 467 30.02 -5.36 19.27
N HIS A 468 29.21 -5.16 20.31
CA HIS A 468 29.13 -6.08 21.44
C HIS A 468 28.60 -7.46 21.03
N LYS A 469 29.43 -8.50 21.15
CA LYS A 469 29.19 -9.90 20.68
C LYS A 469 27.85 -10.57 21.05
N ASN A 470 27.11 -10.04 22.03
CA ASN A 470 25.81 -10.57 22.47
C ASN A 470 24.61 -9.75 21.93
N LEU A 471 24.86 -8.64 21.24
CA LEU A 471 23.86 -7.80 20.57
C LEU A 471 23.49 -8.47 19.25
N THR A 472 22.28 -9.05 19.16
CA THR A 472 21.93 -9.88 18.00
C THR A 472 21.55 -9.06 16.76
N GLY A 473 20.97 -7.89 16.99
CA GLY A 473 20.54 -6.94 15.97
C GLY A 473 19.39 -6.05 16.45
N ALA A 474 18.57 -5.56 15.53
CA ALA A 474 17.45 -4.68 15.83
C ALA A 474 16.23 -4.89 14.91
N LYS A 475 15.07 -4.42 15.38
CA LYS A 475 13.80 -4.49 14.67
C LYS A 475 12.90 -3.27 14.90
N ILE A 476 12.01 -3.01 13.95
CA ILE A 476 10.79 -2.21 14.20
C ILE A 476 9.72 -3.09 14.87
N SER A 477 8.67 -2.51 15.43
CA SER A 477 7.48 -3.28 15.87
C SER A 477 6.20 -2.63 15.36
N ILE A 478 5.32 -3.43 14.77
CA ILE A 478 4.05 -3.01 14.16
C ILE A 478 2.90 -3.56 15.00
N TRP A 479 2.32 -2.69 15.83
CA TRP A 479 1.24 -3.02 16.75
C TRP A 479 -0.13 -2.58 16.21
N PRO A 480 -1.18 -3.38 16.43
CA PRO A 480 -2.54 -3.05 16.02
C PRO A 480 -3.16 -1.99 16.92
N ASP A 481 -3.09 -2.15 18.25
CA ASP A 481 -3.84 -1.37 19.25
C ASP A 481 -5.32 -1.18 18.84
N GLU A 482 -6.03 -0.14 19.31
CA GLU A 482 -7.39 0.15 18.80
C GLU A 482 -7.39 0.27 17.25
N SER A 483 -7.92 -0.74 16.57
CA SER A 483 -7.59 -1.01 15.16
C SER A 483 -8.58 -0.45 14.16
N THR A 484 -9.72 0.07 14.61
CA THR A 484 -10.68 0.79 13.75
C THR A 484 -10.08 2.04 13.10
N TYR A 485 -9.01 2.59 13.67
CA TYR A 485 -8.37 3.80 13.20
C TYR A 485 -7.68 3.68 11.83
N GLN A 486 -7.14 2.51 11.47
CA GLN A 486 -6.40 2.30 10.22
C GLN A 486 -6.63 0.90 9.63
N THR A 487 -6.69 0.80 8.30
CA THR A 487 -6.70 -0.48 7.58
C THR A 487 -5.30 -1.10 7.47
N GLU A 488 -5.20 -2.39 7.13
CA GLU A 488 -3.90 -3.03 6.87
C GLU A 488 -3.14 -2.36 5.70
N ASN A 489 -3.85 -1.86 4.68
CA ASN A 489 -3.24 -1.12 3.56
C ASN A 489 -2.76 0.29 3.97
N GLU A 490 -3.46 1.02 4.85
CA GLU A 490 -2.95 2.27 5.44
C GLU A 490 -1.64 2.02 6.21
N VAL A 491 -1.57 0.93 7.01
CA VAL A 491 -0.35 0.54 7.75
C VAL A 491 0.82 0.27 6.81
N ALA A 492 0.61 -0.49 5.72
CA ALA A 492 1.67 -0.80 4.75
C ALA A 492 2.26 0.43 4.06
N LYS A 493 1.47 1.50 3.88
CA LYS A 493 1.92 2.77 3.31
C LYS A 493 2.75 3.58 4.32
N GLU A 494 2.42 3.54 5.61
CA GLU A 494 3.15 4.27 6.66
C GLU A 494 4.46 3.59 7.13
N VAL A 495 4.49 2.26 7.32
CA VAL A 495 5.72 1.56 7.79
C VAL A 495 6.81 1.46 6.71
N TRP A 496 6.49 1.85 5.47
CA TRP A 496 7.34 1.75 4.29
C TRP A 496 8.76 2.32 4.54
N SER A 497 8.84 3.51 5.15
CA SER A 497 10.11 4.19 5.45
C SER A 497 10.90 3.52 6.58
N SER A 498 10.21 3.11 7.64
CA SER A 498 10.80 2.49 8.83
C SER A 498 11.53 1.18 8.46
N LEU A 499 10.96 0.41 7.51
CA LEU A 499 11.58 -0.78 6.94
C LEU A 499 12.90 -0.50 6.20
N ARG A 500 12.96 0.58 5.40
CA ARG A 500 14.20 0.98 4.69
C ARG A 500 15.27 1.46 5.66
N PHE A 501 14.90 2.23 6.69
CA PHE A 501 15.82 2.64 7.75
C PHE A 501 16.41 1.44 8.49
N ILE A 502 15.58 0.53 9.02
CA ILE A 502 16.08 -0.59 9.82
C ILE A 502 16.93 -1.56 8.98
N SER A 503 16.58 -1.73 7.70
CA SER A 503 17.39 -2.46 6.70
C SER A 503 18.82 -1.89 6.59
N GLN A 504 18.95 -0.59 6.28
CA GLN A 504 20.25 0.07 6.17
C GLN A 504 21.07 -0.01 7.46
N MET A 505 20.44 0.28 8.61
CA MET A 505 21.15 0.38 9.88
C MET A 505 21.50 -0.98 10.51
N THR A 506 20.86 -2.07 10.09
CA THR A 506 21.17 -3.44 10.56
C THR A 506 22.01 -4.27 9.59
N TRP A 507 21.95 -4.00 8.29
CA TRP A 507 22.84 -4.63 7.32
C TRP A 507 24.15 -3.84 7.17
N SER A 508 24.13 -2.64 6.58
CA SER A 508 25.35 -1.86 6.36
C SER A 508 25.86 -1.21 7.66
N GLY A 509 24.94 -0.83 8.55
CA GLY A 509 25.30 -0.15 9.82
C GLY A 509 25.92 1.23 9.60
N SER A 510 25.59 1.88 8.47
CA SER A 510 26.29 3.06 7.96
C SER A 510 25.32 4.15 7.48
N TYR A 511 25.75 5.40 7.60
CA TYR A 511 25.10 6.57 7.02
C TYR A 511 25.63 6.82 5.61
N HIS A 512 25.24 5.95 4.66
CA HIS A 512 25.68 6.02 3.25
C HIS A 512 25.27 7.33 2.57
N TRP A 513 24.05 7.79 2.85
CA TRP A 513 23.52 9.05 2.34
C TRP A 513 23.80 10.20 3.32
N ASP A 514 23.95 11.41 2.81
CA ASP A 514 24.23 12.58 3.65
C ASP A 514 23.06 12.89 4.59
N THR A 515 21.82 12.85 4.06
CA THR A 515 20.57 13.06 4.80
C THR A 515 19.55 11.94 4.57
N TRP A 516 18.51 11.91 5.40
CA TRP A 516 17.34 11.06 5.16
C TRP A 516 16.64 11.39 3.85
N LYS A 517 16.60 12.67 3.44
CA LYS A 517 15.96 13.07 2.18
C LYS A 517 16.63 12.40 0.97
N ASP A 518 17.95 12.31 1.00
CA ASP A 518 18.74 11.63 -0.04
C ASP A 518 18.46 10.12 -0.03
N MET A 519 18.43 9.49 1.16
CA MET A 519 18.08 8.07 1.31
C MET A 519 16.64 7.76 0.89
N LYS A 520 15.70 8.66 1.18
CA LYS A 520 14.28 8.57 0.80
C LYS A 520 14.12 8.71 -0.72
N ALA A 521 14.87 9.61 -1.37
CA ALA A 521 14.89 9.74 -2.82
C ALA A 521 15.43 8.46 -3.48
N ALA A 522 16.56 7.91 -2.99
CA ALA A 522 17.09 6.63 -3.44
C ALA A 522 16.08 5.48 -3.24
N ALA A 523 15.39 5.44 -2.09
CA ALA A 523 14.35 4.45 -1.82
C ALA A 523 13.16 4.53 -2.79
N VAL A 524 12.76 5.74 -3.21
CA VAL A 524 11.69 5.98 -4.18
C VAL A 524 12.13 5.57 -5.58
N SER A 525 13.36 5.91 -5.98
CA SER A 525 13.99 5.47 -7.24
C SER A 525 14.05 3.94 -7.36
N ILE A 526 14.48 3.25 -6.30
CA ILE A 526 14.55 1.78 -6.22
C ILE A 526 13.15 1.13 -6.31
N GLY A 527 12.13 1.77 -5.75
CA GLY A 527 10.75 1.29 -5.75
C GLY A 527 10.52 -0.01 -4.97
N ASP A 528 9.27 -0.47 -4.96
CA ASP A 528 8.88 -1.75 -4.36
C ASP A 528 9.34 -2.95 -5.22
N PRO A 529 9.51 -4.16 -4.64
CA PRO A 529 9.95 -5.34 -5.39
C PRO A 529 8.93 -5.78 -6.44
N TYR A 530 9.41 -6.22 -7.60
CA TYR A 530 8.55 -6.58 -8.75
C TYR A 530 7.43 -7.57 -8.38
N ILE A 531 7.73 -8.58 -7.56
CA ILE A 531 6.79 -9.62 -7.11
C ILE A 531 5.61 -9.00 -6.34
N ARG A 532 5.84 -7.95 -5.56
CA ARG A 532 4.77 -7.18 -4.88
C ARG A 532 3.94 -6.37 -5.87
N SER A 533 4.58 -5.69 -6.83
CA SER A 533 3.88 -4.88 -7.85
C SER A 533 3.13 -5.68 -8.91
N ALA A 534 3.46 -6.97 -9.07
CA ALA A 534 2.87 -7.86 -10.08
C ALA A 534 1.68 -8.69 -9.55
N MET A 535 1.26 -8.49 -8.30
CA MET A 535 0.00 -9.07 -7.82
C MET A 535 -1.19 -8.33 -8.46
N PRO A 536 -2.27 -9.02 -8.87
CA PRO A 536 -3.44 -8.38 -9.45
C PRO A 536 -4.05 -7.34 -8.50
N SER A 537 -4.41 -6.18 -9.05
CA SER A 537 -5.35 -5.28 -8.42
C SER A 537 -6.73 -5.95 -8.30
N THR A 538 -7.56 -5.43 -7.39
CA THR A 538 -8.95 -5.88 -7.25
C THR A 538 -9.79 -5.35 -8.41
N ASP A 539 -9.73 -5.99 -9.56
CA ASP A 539 -10.25 -5.47 -10.84
C ASP A 539 -11.80 -5.54 -10.97
N LEU A 540 -12.53 -5.01 -9.99
CA LEU A 540 -13.94 -4.64 -10.16
C LEU A 540 -14.03 -3.14 -10.48
N PRO A 541 -14.46 -2.73 -11.69
CA PRO A 541 -14.62 -1.32 -12.03
C PRO A 541 -15.60 -0.60 -11.09
N ALA A 542 -15.37 0.69 -10.84
CA ALA A 542 -16.37 1.52 -10.18
C ALA A 542 -17.69 1.51 -10.97
N GLY A 543 -18.84 1.46 -10.28
CA GLY A 543 -20.14 1.41 -10.94
C GLY A 543 -21.24 0.74 -10.12
N THR A 544 -22.37 0.45 -10.77
CA THR A 544 -23.61 0.01 -10.12
C THR A 544 -23.98 -1.41 -10.52
N TYR A 545 -24.11 -2.29 -9.52
CA TYR A 545 -24.20 -3.73 -9.67
C TYR A 545 -25.38 -4.32 -8.87
N THR A 546 -26.16 -5.20 -9.48
CA THR A 546 -27.16 -6.00 -8.76
C THR A 546 -26.50 -7.26 -8.18
N ILE A 547 -26.77 -7.49 -6.88
CA ILE A 547 -26.29 -8.63 -6.09
C ILE A 547 -27.51 -9.23 -5.36
N PRO A 548 -28.17 -10.25 -5.95
CA PRO A 548 -29.44 -10.79 -5.43
C PRO A 548 -29.35 -11.35 -4.00
N GLU A 549 -28.19 -11.88 -3.61
CA GLU A 549 -27.92 -12.47 -2.30
C GLU A 549 -27.99 -11.44 -1.15
N LEU A 550 -27.78 -10.15 -1.45
CA LEU A 550 -27.88 -9.05 -0.47
C LEU A 550 -29.31 -8.51 -0.31
N ALA A 551 -30.30 -9.03 -1.06
CA ALA A 551 -31.69 -8.53 -1.07
C ALA A 551 -32.43 -8.60 0.29
N THR A 552 -31.87 -9.31 1.28
CA THR A 552 -32.39 -9.36 2.66
C THR A 552 -31.90 -8.21 3.55
N LEU A 553 -30.90 -7.46 3.08
CA LEU A 553 -30.26 -6.34 3.80
C LEU A 553 -30.59 -4.98 3.16
N GLY A 554 -30.43 -4.87 1.84
CA GLY A 554 -30.73 -3.69 1.03
C GLY A 554 -31.36 -4.11 -0.30
N LYS A 555 -32.07 -3.21 -0.99
CA LYS A 555 -32.79 -3.60 -2.22
C LYS A 555 -31.90 -3.59 -3.46
N GLY A 556 -30.80 -2.83 -3.42
CA GLY A 556 -29.95 -2.60 -4.56
C GLY A 556 -30.61 -1.71 -5.64
N PRO A 557 -29.90 -1.49 -6.77
CA PRO A 557 -28.56 -1.99 -7.04
C PRO A 557 -27.51 -1.31 -6.15
N TRP A 558 -26.35 -1.95 -6.03
CA TRP A 558 -25.26 -1.56 -5.14
C TRP A 558 -24.20 -0.79 -5.91
N LYS A 559 -23.87 0.43 -5.47
CA LYS A 559 -22.82 1.26 -6.07
C LYS A 559 -21.49 1.01 -5.36
N PHE A 560 -20.48 0.60 -6.12
CA PHE A 560 -19.13 0.31 -5.68
C PHE A 560 -18.23 1.51 -6.00
N THR A 561 -17.62 2.10 -4.96
CA THR A 561 -16.74 3.27 -5.06
C THR A 561 -15.38 2.94 -4.46
N PRO A 562 -14.28 2.92 -5.24
CA PRO A 562 -12.93 2.65 -4.72
C PRO A 562 -12.46 3.67 -3.67
N THR A 563 -11.55 3.25 -2.79
CA THR A 563 -10.91 4.09 -1.76
C THR A 563 -9.41 4.29 -2.03
N ASN A 564 -8.81 5.31 -1.40
CA ASN A 564 -7.38 5.64 -1.50
C ASN A 564 -6.43 4.61 -0.85
N ASP A 565 -6.97 3.60 -0.19
CA ASP A 565 -6.29 2.46 0.42
C ASP A 565 -6.75 1.11 -0.14
N ASP A 566 -7.23 1.11 -1.38
CA ASP A 566 -7.38 -0.09 -2.21
C ASP A 566 -8.48 -1.05 -1.71
N TYR A 567 -9.58 -0.46 -1.21
CA TYR A 567 -10.86 -1.12 -0.88
C TYR A 567 -12.03 -0.42 -1.62
N TYR A 568 -13.26 -0.81 -1.30
CA TYR A 568 -14.50 -0.22 -1.81
C TYR A 568 -15.42 0.22 -0.68
N GLN A 569 -16.05 1.37 -0.83
CA GLN A 569 -17.33 1.68 -0.18
C GLN A 569 -18.48 1.13 -1.06
N ILE A 570 -19.47 0.50 -0.44
CA ILE A 570 -20.57 -0.18 -1.12
C ILE A 570 -21.90 0.42 -0.64
N GLU A 571 -22.63 1.09 -1.54
CA GLU A 571 -23.85 1.87 -1.26
C GLU A 571 -25.11 1.16 -1.79
N ASP A 572 -26.12 0.94 -0.95
CA ASP A 572 -27.48 0.55 -1.38
C ASP A 572 -28.20 1.77 -1.96
N THR A 573 -28.20 1.89 -3.29
CA THR A 573 -28.76 3.09 -3.97
C THR A 573 -30.27 3.25 -3.77
N ALA A 574 -30.98 2.21 -3.30
CA ALA A 574 -32.38 2.28 -2.93
C ALA A 574 -32.66 2.91 -1.55
N SER A 575 -31.64 3.04 -0.69
CA SER A 575 -31.77 3.67 0.64
C SER A 575 -30.77 4.80 0.90
N GLY A 576 -29.76 4.98 0.04
CA GLY A 576 -28.70 5.99 0.21
C GLY A 576 -27.77 5.68 1.39
N LYS A 577 -27.68 4.41 1.79
CA LYS A 577 -26.91 3.93 2.94
C LYS A 577 -25.84 2.95 2.52
N CYS A 578 -24.73 2.94 3.23
CA CYS A 578 -23.57 2.13 2.93
C CYS A 578 -23.49 0.89 3.82
N LEU A 579 -22.99 -0.20 3.23
CA LEU A 579 -22.74 -1.49 3.86
C LEU A 579 -21.65 -1.34 4.93
N ALA A 580 -21.98 -1.65 6.18
CA ALA A 580 -21.08 -1.52 7.33
C ALA A 580 -21.02 -2.80 8.15
N LEU A 581 -19.91 -3.00 8.87
CA LEU A 581 -19.76 -4.06 9.86
C LEU A 581 -19.12 -3.51 11.14
N ASP A 582 -19.97 -3.01 12.03
CA ASP A 582 -19.59 -2.26 13.24
C ASP A 582 -20.22 -2.82 14.54
N THR A 583 -21.07 -3.83 14.43
CA THR A 583 -21.93 -4.36 15.49
C THR A 583 -21.66 -5.85 15.69
N GLY A 584 -21.41 -6.23 16.95
CA GLY A 584 -21.00 -7.57 17.37
C GLY A 584 -19.95 -7.45 18.48
N SER A 585 -19.48 -8.59 18.98
CA SER A 585 -18.41 -8.64 19.99
C SER A 585 -17.07 -8.22 19.37
N LYS A 586 -16.30 -7.39 20.11
CA LYS A 586 -15.16 -6.63 19.60
C LYS A 586 -13.89 -6.88 20.40
N HIS A 587 -12.80 -7.22 19.70
CA HIS A 587 -11.43 -7.07 20.20
C HIS A 587 -10.77 -5.88 19.52
N LEU A 588 -9.95 -5.11 20.25
CA LEU A 588 -9.27 -3.92 19.71
C LEU A 588 -10.21 -2.97 18.94
N LYS A 589 -11.47 -2.84 19.39
CA LYS A 589 -12.62 -2.15 18.75
C LYS A 589 -13.12 -2.71 17.41
N VAL A 590 -12.46 -3.70 16.82
CA VAL A 590 -12.87 -4.36 15.57
C VAL A 590 -13.80 -5.54 15.87
N VAL A 591 -14.83 -5.76 15.04
CA VAL A 591 -15.81 -6.84 15.25
C VAL A 591 -15.19 -8.18 14.90
N THR A 592 -14.77 -8.95 15.91
CA THR A 592 -14.18 -10.28 15.70
C THR A 592 -15.22 -11.40 15.73
N GLU A 593 -16.40 -11.17 16.29
CA GLU A 593 -17.44 -12.21 16.45
C GLU A 593 -17.80 -12.90 15.13
N VAL A 594 -17.58 -14.22 15.08
CA VAL A 594 -17.95 -15.05 13.94
C VAL A 594 -19.46 -15.30 13.93
N GLY A 595 -20.11 -15.04 12.80
CA GLY A 595 -21.57 -14.98 12.70
C GLY A 595 -22.18 -13.58 12.94
N ALA A 596 -21.37 -12.53 13.16
CA ALA A 596 -21.86 -11.16 13.23
C ALA A 596 -22.47 -10.71 11.89
N GLN A 597 -23.62 -10.03 11.95
CA GLN A 597 -24.40 -9.63 10.77
C GLN A 597 -24.03 -8.19 10.33
N PRO A 598 -23.90 -7.92 9.01
CA PRO A 598 -23.69 -6.57 8.51
C PRO A 598 -24.94 -5.70 8.71
N ASN A 599 -24.79 -4.39 8.55
CA ASN A 599 -25.91 -3.45 8.59
C ASN A 599 -25.72 -2.30 7.58
N LEU A 600 -26.75 -1.45 7.44
CA LEU A 600 -26.72 -0.25 6.59
C LEU A 600 -26.61 1.01 7.45
N ARG A 601 -25.55 1.79 7.24
CA ARG A 601 -25.27 3.06 7.92
C ARG A 601 -25.34 4.23 6.94
N ASP A 602 -25.44 5.45 7.46
CA ASP A 602 -25.24 6.64 6.65
C ASP A 602 -23.80 6.64 6.11
N CYS A 603 -23.63 6.93 4.81
CA CYS A 603 -22.35 6.77 4.13
C CYS A 603 -21.29 7.72 4.70
N ALA A 604 -20.17 7.15 5.14
CA ALA A 604 -19.03 7.90 5.67
C ALA A 604 -18.14 8.47 4.54
N ASP A 605 -17.41 9.54 4.83
CA ASP A 605 -16.49 10.16 3.87
C ASP A 605 -15.19 9.34 3.73
N MET A 606 -14.97 8.79 2.53
CA MET A 606 -13.79 8.01 2.17
C MET A 606 -12.55 8.84 1.84
N ASN A 607 -12.69 10.16 1.65
CA ASN A 607 -11.57 11.04 1.31
C ASN A 607 -10.70 11.38 2.54
N ARG A 608 -11.22 11.16 3.76
CA ARG A 608 -10.48 11.41 5.01
C ARG A 608 -9.59 10.22 5.35
N THR A 609 -8.32 10.46 5.64
CA THR A 609 -7.35 9.44 6.05
C THR A 609 -7.28 9.33 7.57
N TRP A 610 -6.42 8.45 8.09
CA TRP A 610 -5.93 8.52 9.47
C TRP A 610 -5.53 9.95 9.91
N VAL A 611 -4.76 10.65 9.08
CA VAL A 611 -4.21 12.00 9.38
C VAL A 611 -5.29 13.08 9.33
N THR A 612 -6.20 13.03 8.35
CA THR A 612 -7.19 14.11 8.12
C THR A 612 -8.58 13.83 8.71
N GLY A 613 -8.82 12.63 9.27
CA GLY A 613 -10.08 12.27 9.90
C GLY A 613 -10.01 11.07 10.83
N ARG A 614 -9.18 11.16 11.87
CA ARG A 614 -9.16 10.23 13.00
C ARG A 614 -10.51 10.14 13.73
N ASP A 615 -11.21 11.27 13.85
CA ASP A 615 -12.52 11.40 14.50
C ASP A 615 -13.62 10.55 13.83
N ALA A 616 -13.55 10.39 12.51
CA ALA A 616 -14.51 9.63 11.72
C ALA A 616 -14.06 8.18 11.41
N ALA A 617 -12.91 7.74 11.93
CA ALA A 617 -12.24 6.54 11.44
C ALA A 617 -13.04 5.23 11.66
N GLU A 618 -13.74 5.07 12.79
CA GLU A 618 -14.59 3.88 13.00
C GLU A 618 -15.75 3.82 12.00
N ALA A 619 -16.45 4.94 11.76
CA ALA A 619 -17.53 5.01 10.78
C ALA A 619 -17.03 4.83 9.33
N ARG A 620 -15.84 5.35 9.01
CA ARG A 620 -15.20 5.20 7.69
C ARG A 620 -14.74 3.75 7.47
N ASN A 621 -13.85 3.25 8.31
CA ASN A 621 -13.14 2.01 8.03
C ASN A 621 -14.04 0.76 8.21
N THR A 622 -15.11 0.82 9.00
CA THR A 622 -16.13 -0.26 9.05
C THR A 622 -16.99 -0.35 7.78
N GLN A 623 -16.97 0.68 6.91
CA GLN A 623 -17.64 0.70 5.60
C GLN A 623 -16.70 0.33 4.43
N LYS A 624 -15.42 0.03 4.69
CA LYS A 624 -14.46 -0.41 3.67
C LYS A 624 -14.52 -1.92 3.47
N TRP A 625 -14.62 -2.35 2.22
CA TRP A 625 -14.70 -3.75 1.82
C TRP A 625 -13.62 -4.08 0.78
N GLN A 626 -12.85 -5.13 1.03
CA GLN A 626 -12.06 -5.77 -0.02
C GLN A 626 -13.00 -6.62 -0.88
N VAL A 627 -12.82 -6.53 -2.19
CA VAL A 627 -13.64 -7.22 -3.19
C VAL A 627 -12.72 -8.00 -4.10
N GLN A 628 -12.90 -9.32 -4.21
CA GLN A 628 -12.19 -10.13 -5.21
C GLN A 628 -13.20 -10.59 -6.26
N ALA A 629 -13.03 -10.15 -7.51
CA ALA A 629 -13.88 -10.54 -8.63
C ALA A 629 -13.35 -11.80 -9.32
N LYS A 630 -14.27 -12.71 -9.70
CA LYS A 630 -13.97 -13.95 -10.40
C LYS A 630 -15.15 -14.36 -11.29
N ASP A 631 -14.92 -14.41 -12.59
CA ASP A 631 -15.93 -14.69 -13.62
C ASP A 631 -17.15 -13.75 -13.54
N SER A 632 -18.27 -14.17 -12.94
CA SER A 632 -19.47 -13.35 -12.70
C SER A 632 -19.92 -13.40 -11.23
N ALA A 633 -18.95 -13.59 -10.33
CA ALA A 633 -19.14 -13.55 -8.90
C ALA A 633 -18.07 -12.67 -8.22
N ILE A 634 -18.36 -12.23 -7.00
CA ILE A 634 -17.41 -11.59 -6.10
C ILE A 634 -17.37 -12.30 -4.75
N THR A 635 -16.25 -12.14 -4.02
CA THR A 635 -16.23 -12.27 -2.56
C THR A 635 -16.23 -10.88 -1.92
N LEU A 636 -16.78 -10.77 -0.71
CA LEU A 636 -16.81 -9.55 0.09
C LEU A 636 -16.14 -9.81 1.44
N ARG A 637 -15.06 -9.07 1.74
CA ARG A 637 -14.32 -9.17 3.01
C ARG A 637 -14.23 -7.79 3.64
N ASN A 638 -14.61 -7.63 4.91
CA ASN A 638 -14.51 -6.32 5.57
C ASN A 638 -13.04 -5.95 5.82
N ALA A 639 -12.65 -4.70 5.55
CA ALA A 639 -11.25 -4.24 5.60
C ALA A 639 -10.63 -4.19 7.01
N LEU A 640 -11.45 -4.25 8.07
CA LEU A 640 -10.99 -4.32 9.45
C LEU A 640 -11.02 -5.74 10.01
N THR A 641 -12.11 -6.48 9.78
CA THR A 641 -12.29 -7.81 10.39
C THR A 641 -11.55 -8.91 9.62
N LEU A 642 -11.36 -8.73 8.31
CA LEU A 642 -10.77 -9.68 7.35
C LEU A 642 -11.50 -11.02 7.25
N GLN A 643 -12.73 -11.12 7.79
CA GLN A 643 -13.65 -12.24 7.56
C GLN A 643 -14.48 -12.02 6.28
N TYR A 644 -14.90 -13.12 5.68
CA TYR A 644 -15.71 -13.14 4.47
C TYR A 644 -17.19 -13.07 4.82
N LEU A 645 -17.93 -12.23 4.11
CA LEU A 645 -19.39 -12.20 4.19
C LEU A 645 -19.95 -13.47 3.53
N ALA A 646 -20.96 -14.09 4.13
CA ALA A 646 -21.57 -15.31 3.62
C ALA A 646 -23.04 -15.46 4.05
N ILE A 647 -23.81 -16.27 3.31
CA ILE A 647 -25.12 -16.76 3.76
C ILE A 647 -24.91 -18.01 4.63
N ALA A 648 -25.18 -17.89 5.92
CA ALA A 648 -25.04 -18.97 6.89
C ALA A 648 -25.79 -20.24 6.46
N THR A 649 -25.10 -21.36 6.40
CA THR A 649 -25.68 -22.68 6.11
C THR A 649 -26.36 -23.29 7.33
N GLY A 650 -26.02 -22.85 8.54
CA GLY A 650 -26.44 -23.46 9.80
C GLY A 650 -25.61 -24.69 10.17
N GLU A 651 -24.53 -24.97 9.43
CA GLU A 651 -23.62 -26.10 9.64
C GLU A 651 -22.24 -25.62 10.14
N GLU A 652 -22.02 -24.30 10.16
CA GLU A 652 -20.81 -23.65 10.67
C GLU A 652 -20.56 -23.97 12.16
N LYS A 653 -19.33 -24.39 12.49
CA LYS A 653 -18.94 -24.75 13.86
C LYS A 653 -17.88 -23.78 14.39
N HIS A 654 -18.25 -23.05 15.45
CA HIS A 654 -17.41 -22.03 16.07
C HIS A 654 -17.86 -21.77 17.51
N VAL A 655 -16.94 -21.41 18.40
CA VAL A 655 -17.25 -21.09 19.81
C VAL A 655 -18.24 -19.92 19.94
N ASP A 656 -18.12 -18.90 19.09
CA ASP A 656 -19.08 -17.77 19.04
C ASP A 656 -20.48 -18.17 18.57
N ILE A 657 -20.61 -19.25 17.79
CA ILE A 657 -21.91 -19.71 17.28
C ILE A 657 -22.59 -20.65 18.28
N GLN A 658 -21.81 -21.53 18.91
CA GLN A 658 -22.30 -22.67 19.70
C GLN A 658 -22.20 -22.47 21.21
N GLY A 659 -21.42 -21.48 21.66
CA GLY A 659 -21.01 -21.33 23.06
C GLY A 659 -19.80 -22.19 23.40
N VAL A 660 -19.38 -22.12 24.67
CA VAL A 660 -18.22 -22.88 25.16
C VAL A 660 -18.50 -24.38 25.19
N SER A 661 -17.52 -25.17 24.75
CA SER A 661 -17.62 -26.64 24.61
C SER A 661 -17.09 -27.41 25.82
N ALA A 662 -16.19 -26.82 26.62
CA ALA A 662 -15.60 -27.45 27.79
C ALA A 662 -16.64 -27.72 28.90
N GLU A 663 -16.88 -29.00 29.21
CA GLU A 663 -17.94 -29.42 30.13
C GLU A 663 -17.81 -28.86 31.55
N LYS A 664 -16.57 -28.76 32.05
CA LYS A 664 -16.25 -28.11 33.34
C LYS A 664 -16.69 -26.63 33.38
N VAL A 665 -16.73 -25.94 32.25
CA VAL A 665 -17.17 -24.54 32.16
C VAL A 665 -18.70 -24.48 32.06
N LYS A 666 -19.32 -25.34 31.25
CA LYS A 666 -20.79 -25.40 31.12
C LYS A 666 -21.52 -25.74 32.42
N THR A 667 -20.92 -26.58 33.26
CA THR A 667 -21.56 -27.12 34.48
C THR A 667 -21.31 -26.30 35.74
N ASP A 668 -20.48 -25.25 35.65
CA ASP A 668 -20.16 -24.35 36.76
C ASP A 668 -20.64 -22.93 36.40
N ASP A 669 -21.74 -22.49 37.02
CA ASP A 669 -22.32 -21.16 36.77
C ASP A 669 -21.31 -20.01 36.97
N LYS A 670 -20.33 -20.15 37.86
CA LYS A 670 -19.32 -19.12 38.12
C LYS A 670 -18.29 -19.06 36.99
N LEU A 671 -17.92 -20.20 36.42
CA LEU A 671 -17.08 -20.26 35.21
C LEU A 671 -17.86 -19.80 33.98
N LEU A 672 -19.07 -20.32 33.73
CA LEU A 672 -19.88 -19.96 32.56
C LEU A 672 -20.15 -18.46 32.48
N ASN A 673 -20.50 -17.81 33.60
CA ASN A 673 -20.73 -16.37 33.65
C ASN A 673 -19.46 -15.54 33.40
N ALA A 674 -18.26 -16.10 33.58
CA ALA A 674 -16.99 -15.43 33.31
C ALA A 674 -16.52 -15.58 31.84
N THR A 675 -17.24 -16.34 31.00
CA THR A 675 -16.95 -16.45 29.56
C THR A 675 -17.56 -15.30 28.75
N LEU A 676 -17.00 -15.03 27.57
CA LEU A 676 -17.58 -14.08 26.60
C LEU A 676 -18.62 -14.76 25.70
N SER A 677 -18.24 -15.83 24.97
CA SER A 677 -19.12 -16.46 23.97
C SER A 677 -20.31 -17.21 24.61
N ARG A 678 -20.21 -17.60 25.90
CA ARG A 678 -21.29 -18.17 26.73
C ARG A 678 -22.10 -19.28 26.05
N SER A 679 -23.26 -18.96 25.50
CA SER A 679 -24.17 -19.90 24.83
C SER A 679 -24.16 -19.82 23.31
N GLY A 680 -23.32 -18.94 22.74
CA GLY A 680 -23.25 -18.64 21.31
C GLY A 680 -24.36 -17.70 20.81
N ASN A 681 -24.09 -17.04 19.68
CA ASN A 681 -25.02 -16.18 18.95
C ASN A 681 -26.07 -16.95 18.13
N LYS A 682 -25.83 -18.24 17.88
CA LYS A 682 -26.77 -19.19 17.23
C LYS A 682 -27.28 -18.68 15.88
N ILE A 683 -26.38 -18.13 15.06
CA ILE A 683 -26.70 -17.58 13.73
C ILE A 683 -27.55 -18.57 12.90
N ALA A 684 -28.71 -18.10 12.43
CA ALA A 684 -29.70 -18.95 11.79
C ALA A 684 -29.39 -19.16 10.29
N LYS A 685 -29.70 -20.37 9.78
CA LYS A 685 -29.60 -20.70 8.34
C LYS A 685 -30.32 -19.66 7.48
N GLY A 686 -29.64 -19.21 6.41
CA GLY A 686 -30.15 -18.18 5.50
C GLY A 686 -29.90 -16.74 5.96
N LYS A 687 -29.20 -16.50 7.07
CA LYS A 687 -28.76 -15.15 7.48
C LYS A 687 -27.41 -14.78 6.88
N LEU A 688 -27.30 -13.53 6.45
CA LEU A 688 -26.07 -12.93 5.94
C LEU A 688 -25.18 -12.52 7.12
N ALA A 689 -23.95 -13.04 7.22
CA ALA A 689 -23.03 -12.78 8.33
C ALA A 689 -21.56 -12.95 7.93
N GLN A 690 -20.61 -12.50 8.76
CA GLN A 690 -19.18 -12.72 8.56
C GLN A 690 -18.69 -14.07 9.10
N PHE A 691 -17.74 -14.69 8.39
CA PHE A 691 -17.06 -15.92 8.82
C PHE A 691 -15.58 -15.99 8.36
N PRO A 692 -14.69 -16.66 9.11
CA PRO A 692 -13.34 -17.01 8.66
C PRO A 692 -13.32 -17.87 7.40
N ARG A 693 -12.24 -17.77 6.61
CA ARG A 693 -12.13 -18.36 5.25
C ARG A 693 -12.34 -19.87 5.20
N ASP A 694 -12.00 -20.60 6.26
CA ASP A 694 -12.11 -22.06 6.36
C ASP A 694 -13.51 -22.56 6.73
N LEU A 695 -14.40 -21.68 7.21
CA LEU A 695 -15.83 -21.98 7.43
C LEU A 695 -16.70 -21.70 6.18
N VAL A 696 -16.11 -21.20 5.09
CA VAL A 696 -16.82 -20.79 3.88
C VAL A 696 -16.19 -21.33 2.59
N THR A 697 -16.94 -21.30 1.49
CA THR A 697 -16.42 -21.58 0.15
C THR A 697 -16.31 -20.27 -0.64
N VAL A 698 -15.08 -19.89 -0.97
CA VAL A 698 -14.73 -18.62 -1.65
C VAL A 698 -14.21 -18.80 -3.08
N ASP A 699 -13.76 -20.00 -3.45
CA ASP A 699 -13.05 -20.23 -4.72
C ASP A 699 -13.81 -21.11 -5.73
N GLY A 700 -15.00 -21.59 -5.38
CA GLY A 700 -15.77 -22.58 -6.15
C GLY A 700 -15.25 -24.01 -6.04
N LYS A 701 -13.95 -24.18 -5.76
CA LYS A 701 -13.35 -25.42 -5.25
C LYS A 701 -13.33 -25.36 -3.72
N SER A 702 -14.00 -26.28 -3.04
CA SER A 702 -13.94 -26.41 -1.59
C SER A 702 -12.90 -27.43 -1.16
N THR A 703 -12.19 -27.14 -0.07
CA THR A 703 -11.38 -28.11 0.69
C THR A 703 -12.17 -28.76 1.83
N SER A 704 -13.40 -28.29 2.09
CA SER A 704 -14.32 -28.80 3.12
C SER A 704 -15.59 -29.40 2.48
N ALA A 705 -16.43 -30.05 3.28
CA ALA A 705 -17.65 -30.71 2.79
C ALA A 705 -18.78 -29.74 2.38
N PHE A 706 -18.61 -28.44 2.63
CA PHE A 706 -19.66 -27.43 2.51
C PHE A 706 -19.75 -26.84 1.09
N LYS A 707 -20.95 -26.36 0.73
CA LYS A 707 -21.25 -25.77 -0.58
C LYS A 707 -21.29 -24.24 -0.50
N SER A 708 -21.07 -23.59 -1.64
CA SER A 708 -21.00 -22.12 -1.85
C SER A 708 -21.89 -21.29 -0.93
N ASN A 709 -21.27 -20.48 -0.06
CA ASN A 709 -21.92 -19.54 0.85
C ASN A 709 -21.34 -18.11 0.81
N ALA A 710 -20.06 -17.92 0.42
CA ALA A 710 -19.37 -16.61 0.40
C ALA A 710 -19.06 -16.05 -1.02
N LEU A 711 -19.63 -16.67 -2.06
CA LEU A 711 -19.59 -16.18 -3.44
C LEU A 711 -20.94 -15.53 -3.78
N PHE A 712 -20.90 -14.26 -4.14
CA PHE A 712 -22.06 -13.44 -4.47
C PHE A 712 -22.15 -13.26 -5.98
N SER A 713 -23.29 -13.59 -6.58
CA SER A 713 -23.55 -13.35 -8.00
C SER A 713 -23.55 -11.84 -8.27
N ILE A 714 -22.79 -11.39 -9.26
CA ILE A 714 -22.73 -9.97 -9.62
C ILE A 714 -23.19 -9.75 -11.07
N THR A 715 -24.01 -8.72 -11.29
CA THR A 715 -24.35 -8.25 -12.64
C THR A 715 -24.30 -6.73 -12.64
N GLN A 716 -23.41 -6.15 -13.45
CA GLN A 716 -23.38 -4.71 -13.65
C GLN A 716 -24.68 -4.29 -14.35
N GLU A 717 -25.43 -3.35 -13.79
CA GLU A 717 -26.66 -2.91 -14.45
C GLU A 717 -26.36 -1.84 -15.49
N LEU A 718 -25.69 -0.79 -15.02
CA LEU A 718 -25.21 0.36 -15.78
C LEU A 718 -23.79 0.68 -15.32
N GLY A 719 -22.88 0.93 -16.25
CA GLY A 719 -21.50 1.32 -15.96
C GLY A 719 -20.97 2.37 -16.93
N ILE A 720 -20.05 3.21 -16.46
CA ILE A 720 -19.23 4.12 -17.26
C ILE A 720 -17.76 3.93 -16.87
N SER A 721 -16.87 3.89 -17.85
CA SER A 721 -15.41 3.88 -17.66
C SER A 721 -14.71 4.62 -18.79
N THR A 722 -13.44 4.97 -18.61
CA THR A 722 -12.57 5.54 -19.65
C THR A 722 -11.45 4.59 -20.07
N ASP A 723 -10.86 4.85 -21.23
CA ASP A 723 -9.63 4.20 -21.72
C ASP A 723 -8.35 4.70 -21.03
N VAL A 724 -8.40 5.89 -20.41
CA VAL A 724 -7.30 6.53 -19.67
C VAL A 724 -7.76 7.07 -18.32
N THR A 725 -6.85 7.10 -17.33
CA THR A 725 -7.07 7.73 -16.00
C THR A 725 -6.33 9.05 -15.82
N LYS A 726 -5.28 9.30 -16.63
CA LYS A 726 -4.54 10.56 -16.68
C LYS A 726 -4.09 10.89 -18.10
N LEU A 727 -4.11 12.17 -18.46
CA LEU A 727 -3.40 12.76 -19.60
C LEU A 727 -2.46 13.86 -19.08
N SER A 728 -1.23 13.95 -19.62
CA SER A 728 -0.20 14.91 -19.19
C SER A 728 0.36 15.68 -20.39
N ASP A 729 0.99 16.82 -20.12
CA ASP A 729 1.78 17.62 -21.09
C ASP A 729 1.01 18.10 -22.35
N LEU A 730 -0.32 18.13 -22.28
CA LEU A 730 -1.18 18.60 -23.36
C LEU A 730 -1.03 20.10 -23.59
N ASN A 731 -1.17 20.55 -24.84
CA ASN A 731 -0.98 21.96 -25.22
C ASN A 731 -1.87 22.36 -26.41
N PRO A 732 -1.97 23.65 -26.78
CA PRO A 732 -2.89 24.11 -27.83
C PRO A 732 -2.71 23.45 -29.21
N SER A 733 -1.54 22.89 -29.52
CA SER A 733 -1.31 22.15 -30.77
C SER A 733 -1.38 20.63 -30.65
N ILE A 734 -1.46 20.08 -29.43
CA ILE A 734 -1.52 18.65 -29.14
C ILE A 734 -2.75 18.37 -28.25
N PRO A 735 -3.94 18.16 -28.86
CA PRO A 735 -5.12 17.74 -28.12
C PRO A 735 -4.97 16.29 -27.64
N GLY A 736 -5.38 16.04 -26.40
CA GLY A 736 -5.57 14.70 -25.86
C GLY A 736 -6.89 14.09 -26.32
N LYS A 737 -7.05 12.79 -26.10
CA LYS A 737 -8.24 12.01 -26.48
C LYS A 737 -8.69 11.15 -25.29
N ILE A 738 -9.98 11.10 -25.05
CA ILE A 738 -10.61 10.25 -24.03
C ILE A 738 -11.75 9.47 -24.68
N THR A 739 -11.78 8.15 -24.52
CA THR A 739 -12.89 7.28 -24.94
C THR A 739 -13.65 6.80 -23.70
N ALA A 740 -14.85 7.31 -23.48
CA ALA A 740 -15.73 6.73 -22.47
C ALA A 740 -16.50 5.54 -23.05
N THR A 741 -16.53 4.44 -22.31
CA THR A 741 -17.37 3.27 -22.59
C THR A 741 -18.53 3.26 -21.59
N VAL A 742 -19.76 3.32 -22.10
CA VAL A 742 -20.99 3.19 -21.31
C VAL A 742 -21.64 1.84 -21.58
N SER A 743 -22.13 1.18 -20.54
CA SER A 743 -22.48 -0.24 -20.56
C SER A 743 -23.85 -0.51 -19.98
N ALA A 744 -24.70 -1.21 -20.72
CA ALA A 744 -26.05 -1.61 -20.35
C ALA A 744 -26.11 -3.14 -20.16
N LEU A 745 -25.44 -3.61 -19.10
CA LEU A 745 -25.19 -5.04 -18.88
C LEU A 745 -26.29 -5.75 -18.06
N GLY A 746 -27.26 -4.98 -17.55
CA GLY A 746 -28.46 -5.50 -16.89
C GLY A 746 -29.45 -6.19 -17.85
N THR A 747 -30.62 -6.56 -17.31
CA THR A 747 -31.65 -7.36 -18.01
C THR A 747 -32.50 -6.57 -19.03
N LYS A 748 -32.35 -5.24 -19.06
CA LYS A 748 -33.09 -4.31 -19.92
C LYS A 748 -32.15 -3.57 -20.86
N ASN A 749 -32.68 -3.07 -21.98
CA ASN A 749 -31.98 -2.11 -22.82
C ASN A 749 -31.89 -0.79 -22.04
N ALA A 750 -30.75 -0.10 -22.10
CA ALA A 750 -30.66 1.28 -21.63
C ALA A 750 -31.35 2.20 -22.65
N GLU A 751 -32.09 3.20 -22.18
CA GLU A 751 -32.77 4.18 -23.01
C GLU A 751 -31.80 5.07 -23.83
N ALA A 752 -32.34 5.82 -24.79
CA ALA A 752 -31.57 6.86 -25.47
C ALA A 752 -31.08 7.88 -24.42
N SER A 753 -29.80 8.21 -24.48
CA SER A 753 -29.08 8.85 -23.37
C SER A 753 -27.97 9.74 -23.92
N LYS A 754 -27.23 10.42 -23.04
CA LYS A 754 -26.06 11.20 -23.47
C LYS A 754 -24.93 11.17 -22.47
N VAL A 755 -23.71 11.28 -23.00
CA VAL A 755 -22.50 11.46 -22.20
C VAL A 755 -22.01 12.89 -22.40
N ASN A 756 -21.95 13.64 -21.32
CA ASN A 756 -21.41 14.99 -21.25
C ASN A 756 -19.96 14.92 -20.75
N ILE A 757 -19.10 15.86 -21.17
CA ILE A 757 -17.77 16.04 -20.59
C ILE A 757 -17.64 17.46 -20.02
N ALA A 758 -17.37 17.54 -18.71
CA ALA A 758 -16.97 18.77 -18.05
C ALA A 758 -15.44 18.81 -17.98
N VAL A 759 -14.86 19.98 -18.28
CA VAL A 759 -13.42 20.25 -18.16
C VAL A 759 -13.21 21.57 -17.40
N PRO A 760 -12.06 21.78 -16.74
CA PRO A 760 -11.86 22.93 -15.86
C PRO A 760 -11.57 24.20 -16.66
N GLU A 761 -11.54 25.34 -15.98
CA GLU A 761 -11.39 26.64 -16.64
C GLU A 761 -10.12 26.70 -17.51
N GLY A 762 -10.29 27.18 -18.75
CA GLY A 762 -9.24 27.27 -19.75
C GLY A 762 -9.00 26.01 -20.59
N TRP A 763 -9.65 24.89 -20.27
CA TRP A 763 -9.75 23.75 -21.17
C TRP A 763 -10.95 23.86 -22.12
N LYS A 764 -10.88 23.10 -23.22
CA LYS A 764 -11.98 22.86 -24.14
C LYS A 764 -12.07 21.36 -24.42
N ALA A 765 -13.29 20.86 -24.54
CA ALA A 765 -13.58 19.49 -24.94
C ALA A 765 -14.59 19.50 -26.08
N LEU A 766 -14.43 18.60 -27.06
CA LEU A 766 -15.35 18.46 -28.18
C LEU A 766 -15.66 16.99 -28.54
N PRO A 767 -16.94 16.68 -28.84
CA PRO A 767 -18.11 17.53 -28.59
C PRO A 767 -18.34 17.69 -27.07
N ALA A 768 -19.01 18.77 -26.63
CA ALA A 768 -19.32 18.93 -25.20
C ALA A 768 -20.28 17.85 -24.65
N GLU A 769 -21.08 17.24 -25.54
CA GLU A 769 -21.85 16.03 -25.28
C GLU A 769 -21.99 15.14 -26.51
N VAL A 770 -22.02 13.82 -26.30
CA VAL A 770 -22.36 12.83 -27.31
C VAL A 770 -23.71 12.21 -26.96
N ASN A 771 -24.68 12.34 -27.88
CA ASN A 771 -25.97 11.68 -27.78
C ASN A 771 -25.87 10.24 -28.27
N LEU A 772 -26.42 9.30 -27.51
CA LEU A 772 -26.45 7.87 -27.79
C LEU A 772 -27.90 7.40 -27.99
N GLN A 773 -28.09 6.51 -28.97
CA GLN A 773 -29.33 5.76 -29.08
C GLN A 773 -29.43 4.69 -27.97
N ALA A 774 -30.62 4.11 -27.80
CA ALA A 774 -30.85 3.06 -26.82
C ALA A 774 -29.86 1.88 -27.03
N ILE A 775 -29.18 1.48 -25.96
CA ILE A 775 -28.16 0.45 -25.95
C ILE A 775 -28.84 -0.89 -25.62
N PRO A 776 -28.71 -1.94 -26.45
CA PRO A 776 -29.29 -3.25 -26.17
C PRO A 776 -28.77 -3.85 -24.86
N LYS A 777 -29.61 -4.62 -24.16
CA LYS A 777 -29.20 -5.38 -22.97
C LYS A 777 -27.99 -6.27 -23.24
N GLY A 778 -27.05 -6.31 -22.30
CA GLY A 778 -25.79 -7.04 -22.44
C GLY A 778 -24.83 -6.44 -23.48
N LYS A 779 -24.91 -5.12 -23.73
CA LYS A 779 -24.02 -4.40 -24.66
C LYS A 779 -23.48 -3.09 -24.07
N SER A 780 -22.46 -2.55 -24.73
CA SER A 780 -21.82 -1.29 -24.39
C SER A 780 -21.65 -0.44 -25.64
N ALA A 781 -21.78 0.88 -25.50
CA ALA A 781 -21.46 1.88 -26.51
C ALA A 781 -20.24 2.70 -26.08
N LYS A 782 -19.50 3.23 -27.04
CA LYS A 782 -18.33 4.08 -26.84
C LYS A 782 -18.62 5.48 -27.37
N VAL A 783 -18.15 6.48 -26.64
CA VAL A 783 -18.15 7.89 -27.03
C VAL A 783 -16.73 8.41 -26.93
N VAL A 784 -16.37 9.36 -27.80
CA VAL A 784 -15.02 9.88 -27.91
C VAL A 784 -15.04 11.39 -27.72
N PHE A 785 -14.10 11.89 -26.94
CA PHE A 785 -13.89 13.32 -26.70
C PHE A 785 -12.44 13.68 -27.03
N ASN A 786 -12.26 14.75 -27.80
CA ASN A 786 -10.97 15.42 -27.91
C ASN A 786 -10.92 16.52 -26.83
N VAL A 787 -9.80 16.64 -26.11
CA VAL A 787 -9.60 17.65 -25.06
C VAL A 787 -8.33 18.46 -25.35
N VAL A 788 -8.39 19.78 -25.19
CA VAL A 788 -7.22 20.65 -25.36
C VAL A 788 -7.21 21.75 -24.29
N ASN A 789 -6.03 22.12 -23.84
CA ASN A 789 -5.86 23.25 -22.94
C ASN A 789 -5.52 24.53 -23.71
N THR A 790 -5.97 25.68 -23.21
CA THR A 790 -5.74 27.01 -23.82
C THR A 790 -5.19 28.06 -22.84
N THR A 791 -4.63 27.63 -21.69
CA THR A 791 -4.31 28.49 -20.52
C THR A 791 -3.12 28.06 -19.64
N ALA A 792 -2.55 26.88 -19.84
CA ALA A 792 -1.59 26.19 -18.95
C ALA A 792 -2.12 25.96 -17.52
N THR A 793 -3.34 25.43 -17.39
CA THR A 793 -3.96 25.04 -16.12
C THR A 793 -4.11 23.51 -16.02
N ASP A 794 -3.69 22.92 -14.91
CA ASP A 794 -3.97 21.52 -14.57
C ASP A 794 -5.41 21.35 -14.05
N GLY A 795 -5.92 20.11 -13.97
CA GLY A 795 -7.20 19.82 -13.35
C GLY A 795 -7.75 18.41 -13.66
N VAL A 796 -9.08 18.29 -13.78
CA VAL A 796 -9.78 17.01 -13.98
C VAL A 796 -10.87 17.18 -15.03
N ALA A 797 -10.98 16.22 -15.96
CA ALA A 797 -12.16 16.05 -16.80
C ALA A 797 -13.15 15.09 -16.12
N THR A 798 -14.38 15.55 -15.88
CA THR A 798 -15.47 14.71 -15.33
C THR A 798 -16.42 14.33 -16.46
N LEU A 799 -16.43 13.04 -16.83
CA LEU A 799 -17.30 12.48 -17.86
C LEU A 799 -18.57 11.95 -17.19
N THR A 800 -19.73 12.31 -17.74
CA THR A 800 -21.03 12.20 -17.07
C THR A 800 -22.07 11.57 -18.00
N TRP A 801 -22.50 10.33 -17.73
CA TRP A 801 -23.58 9.67 -18.47
C TRP A 801 -24.92 9.90 -17.77
N HIS A 802 -25.83 10.59 -18.47
CA HIS A 802 -27.21 10.80 -18.04
C HIS A 802 -28.13 9.78 -18.73
N ILE A 803 -28.77 8.90 -17.95
CA ILE A 803 -29.53 7.73 -18.42
C ILE A 803 -30.65 7.40 -17.42
N GLU A 804 -31.90 7.18 -17.88
CA GLU A 804 -33.03 6.75 -17.02
C GLU A 804 -33.27 7.63 -15.77
N GLY A 805 -32.97 8.93 -15.84
CA GLY A 805 -33.01 9.85 -14.69
C GLY A 805 -31.87 9.67 -13.68
N LYS A 806 -30.99 8.68 -13.87
CA LYS A 806 -29.74 8.48 -13.14
C LYS A 806 -28.61 9.30 -13.80
N THR A 807 -27.56 9.53 -13.04
CA THR A 807 -26.31 10.12 -13.52
C THR A 807 -25.15 9.28 -13.01
N LEU A 808 -24.28 8.82 -13.92
CA LEU A 808 -23.05 8.09 -13.60
C LEU A 808 -21.85 8.92 -14.04
N THR A 809 -20.82 9.03 -13.19
CA THR A 809 -19.61 9.82 -13.47
C THR A 809 -18.35 8.97 -13.46
N THR A 810 -17.34 9.42 -14.20
CA THR A 810 -15.95 8.93 -14.15
C THR A 810 -15.01 10.09 -14.46
N GLU A 811 -13.75 10.01 -14.04
CA GLU A 811 -12.83 11.15 -14.04
C GLU A 811 -11.46 10.83 -14.64
N VAL A 812 -10.87 11.81 -15.33
CA VAL A 812 -9.53 11.73 -15.92
C VAL A 812 -8.73 12.93 -15.46
N ALA A 813 -7.59 12.69 -14.80
CA ALA A 813 -6.68 13.77 -14.40
C ALA A 813 -5.99 14.38 -15.63
N LEU A 814 -5.85 15.71 -15.65
CA LEU A 814 -5.33 16.48 -16.77
C LEU A 814 -4.18 17.40 -16.32
N SER A 815 -3.12 17.47 -17.12
CA SER A 815 -2.04 18.45 -16.96
C SER A 815 -1.61 19.07 -18.29
N ALA A 816 -1.21 20.35 -18.27
CA ALA A 816 -1.05 21.14 -19.50
C ALA A 816 0.00 22.26 -19.52
N THR A 817 0.38 22.64 -20.73
CA THR A 817 1.26 23.77 -21.07
C THR A 817 0.66 24.61 -22.21
N LEU A 818 1.13 25.86 -22.40
CA LEU A 818 0.68 26.74 -23.50
C LEU A 818 1.54 26.61 -24.78
N GLY A 819 2.55 25.76 -24.73
CA GLY A 819 3.57 25.51 -25.74
C GLY A 819 4.66 24.63 -25.13
N PRO A 820 5.49 23.96 -25.94
CA PRO A 820 6.52 23.07 -25.43
C PRO A 820 7.52 23.86 -24.58
N ARG A 821 7.95 23.27 -23.47
CA ARG A 821 9.15 23.71 -22.76
C ARG A 821 10.35 23.33 -23.62
N VAL A 822 11.15 24.32 -24.02
CA VAL A 822 12.39 24.11 -24.78
C VAL A 822 13.57 24.57 -23.93
N CYS A 823 14.58 23.72 -23.81
CA CYS A 823 15.70 23.87 -22.88
C CYS A 823 17.08 23.80 -23.55
N GLU A 824 17.13 23.75 -24.88
CA GLU A 824 18.33 23.54 -25.69
C GLU A 824 18.21 24.19 -27.07
N GLY A 825 19.31 24.19 -27.83
CA GLY A 825 19.36 24.72 -29.19
C GLY A 825 19.43 26.24 -29.30
N PHE A 826 19.61 26.95 -28.18
CA PHE A 826 19.79 28.40 -28.15
C PHE A 826 21.17 28.81 -28.65
N GLU A 827 21.25 30.02 -29.20
CA GLU A 827 22.50 30.63 -29.67
C GLU A 827 22.88 31.84 -28.80
N ASP A 828 24.03 32.46 -29.06
CA ASP A 828 24.50 33.69 -28.41
C ASP A 828 24.55 33.66 -26.85
N ILE A 829 24.68 32.47 -26.26
CA ILE A 829 24.72 32.25 -24.80
C ILE A 829 25.93 32.99 -24.18
N SER A 830 25.67 33.79 -23.13
CA SER A 830 26.69 34.53 -22.39
C SER A 830 26.25 34.84 -20.95
N THR A 831 27.22 35.16 -20.08
CA THR A 831 27.01 35.50 -18.65
C THR A 831 28.05 36.51 -18.16
N ASP A 832 27.81 37.15 -17.01
CA ASP A 832 28.83 37.90 -16.27
C ASP A 832 29.82 36.99 -15.52
N SER A 833 29.39 35.78 -15.13
CA SER A 833 30.16 34.90 -14.28
C SER A 833 29.85 33.42 -14.51
N GLU A 834 30.89 32.62 -14.76
CA GLU A 834 30.82 31.16 -14.80
C GLU A 834 32.04 30.54 -14.12
N GLU A 835 31.86 29.37 -13.50
CA GLU A 835 32.96 28.59 -12.96
C GLU A 835 33.62 27.77 -14.08
N THR A 836 34.94 27.87 -14.21
CA THR A 836 35.73 27.24 -15.28
C THR A 836 36.86 26.36 -14.78
N SER A 837 37.01 26.25 -13.45
CA SER A 837 38.18 25.65 -12.78
C SER A 837 37.81 24.76 -11.58
N GLY A 838 36.63 24.95 -11.00
CA GLY A 838 36.16 24.28 -9.78
C GLY A 838 35.25 23.08 -10.01
N GLU A 839 34.64 22.97 -11.18
CA GLU A 839 33.61 21.97 -11.48
C GLU A 839 33.98 21.12 -12.70
N PRO A 840 33.62 19.82 -12.71
CA PRO A 840 33.89 18.94 -13.83
C PRO A 840 32.97 19.30 -15.00
N ARG A 841 33.51 19.45 -16.20
CA ARG A 841 32.70 19.75 -17.40
C ARG A 841 31.69 18.63 -17.69
N PRO A 842 30.45 18.97 -18.11
CA PRO A 842 30.03 20.28 -18.60
C PRO A 842 29.74 21.35 -17.54
N ASN A 843 29.67 21.02 -16.25
CA ASN A 843 29.22 21.96 -15.21
C ASN A 843 30.07 23.23 -15.09
N GLY A 844 29.44 24.27 -14.56
CA GLY A 844 30.01 25.60 -14.29
C GLY A 844 29.77 26.62 -15.41
N VAL A 845 29.89 26.23 -16.69
CA VAL A 845 29.65 27.13 -17.85
C VAL A 845 28.18 27.47 -18.03
N ALA A 846 27.91 28.66 -18.57
CA ALA A 846 26.55 29.11 -18.89
C ALA A 846 25.78 28.12 -19.79
N THR A 847 26.47 27.46 -20.73
CA THR A 847 25.85 26.47 -21.65
C THR A 847 25.28 25.23 -20.95
N ALA A 848 25.75 24.90 -19.74
CA ALA A 848 25.26 23.77 -18.95
C ALA A 848 23.95 24.07 -18.20
N ALA A 849 23.31 25.21 -18.47
CA ALA A 849 21.90 25.45 -18.16
C ALA A 849 20.99 25.38 -19.41
N PHE A 850 21.56 25.06 -20.59
CA PHE A 850 20.90 25.14 -21.91
C PHE A 850 21.16 23.90 -22.77
N ASP A 851 21.36 22.74 -22.15
CA ASP A 851 21.64 21.44 -22.77
C ASP A 851 20.53 20.39 -22.53
N ASN A 852 19.37 20.83 -22.02
CA ASN A 852 18.20 20.00 -21.68
C ASN A 852 18.49 18.84 -20.69
N ASN A 853 19.53 18.96 -19.85
CA ASN A 853 19.90 17.96 -18.87
C ASN A 853 19.77 18.50 -17.42
N PRO A 854 18.97 17.88 -16.53
CA PRO A 854 18.79 18.36 -15.15
C PRO A 854 19.95 18.00 -14.20
N ASP A 855 20.86 17.12 -14.60
CA ASP A 855 22.06 16.73 -13.82
C ASP A 855 23.26 17.67 -14.05
N THR A 856 23.25 18.43 -15.14
CA THR A 856 24.24 19.46 -15.44
C THR A 856 23.80 20.80 -14.85
N TYR A 857 24.71 21.77 -14.76
CA TYR A 857 24.36 23.12 -14.29
C TYR A 857 25.39 24.19 -14.64
N TRP A 858 24.89 25.41 -14.88
CA TRP A 858 25.67 26.65 -14.74
C TRP A 858 25.90 26.98 -13.26
N HIS A 859 27.06 27.56 -12.96
CA HIS A 859 27.39 28.12 -11.65
C HIS A 859 28.26 29.35 -11.82
N THR A 860 28.00 30.43 -11.09
CA THR A 860 28.91 31.59 -11.04
C THR A 860 30.29 31.18 -10.51
N GLU A 861 31.34 31.90 -10.90
CA GLU A 861 32.71 31.71 -10.41
C GLU A 861 32.72 31.62 -8.87
N TRP A 862 33.27 30.54 -8.31
CA TRP A 862 33.25 30.29 -6.87
C TRP A 862 34.58 29.82 -6.28
N LYS A 863 35.44 29.21 -7.09
CA LYS A 863 36.75 28.71 -6.65
C LYS A 863 37.84 29.78 -6.71
N SER A 864 37.72 30.71 -7.66
CA SER A 864 38.74 31.73 -7.94
C SER A 864 38.32 33.15 -7.53
N LYS A 865 37.00 33.44 -7.48
CA LYS A 865 36.40 34.64 -6.90
C LYS A 865 35.03 34.29 -6.29
N SER A 866 34.38 35.29 -5.72
CA SER A 866 33.00 35.21 -5.20
C SER A 866 32.25 36.52 -5.51
N PRO A 867 31.88 36.77 -6.77
CA PRO A 867 31.13 37.98 -7.13
C PRO A 867 29.75 37.97 -6.48
N GLU A 868 29.36 39.09 -5.86
CA GLU A 868 27.99 39.30 -5.36
C GLU A 868 27.04 39.62 -6.54
N PRO A 869 25.75 39.24 -6.46
CA PRO A 869 24.70 39.70 -7.36
C PRO A 869 24.65 41.24 -7.50
N PRO A 870 24.17 41.79 -8.64
CA PRO A 870 23.40 41.09 -9.67
C PRO A 870 24.25 40.35 -10.72
N HIS A 871 23.81 39.13 -11.05
CA HIS A 871 24.33 38.34 -12.17
C HIS A 871 23.38 38.40 -13.37
N TRP A 872 23.82 37.93 -14.54
CA TRP A 872 22.92 37.72 -15.67
C TRP A 872 23.32 36.55 -16.57
N LEU A 873 22.29 35.98 -17.22
CA LEU A 873 22.39 35.08 -18.37
C LEU A 873 21.70 35.75 -19.56
N ILE A 874 22.38 35.80 -20.70
CA ILE A 874 21.83 36.27 -21.99
C ILE A 874 21.89 35.13 -22.99
N PHE A 875 20.81 34.93 -23.75
CA PHE A 875 20.72 33.90 -24.77
C PHE A 875 19.70 34.27 -25.86
N ASN A 876 19.84 33.64 -27.02
CA ASN A 876 18.99 33.82 -28.20
C ASN A 876 18.21 32.51 -28.48
N PRO A 877 16.91 32.44 -28.11
CA PRO A 877 16.11 31.23 -28.31
C PRO A 877 15.45 31.13 -29.69
N THR A 878 15.63 32.09 -30.62
CA THR A 878 14.79 32.14 -31.84
C THR A 878 14.86 30.86 -32.66
N LYS A 879 16.06 30.33 -32.89
CA LYS A 879 16.30 29.12 -33.70
C LYS A 879 15.67 27.86 -33.12
N ALA A 880 15.49 27.79 -31.81
CA ALA A 880 14.89 26.65 -31.12
C ALA A 880 13.35 26.71 -31.10
N LEU A 881 12.77 27.92 -31.16
CA LEU A 881 11.31 28.14 -31.07
C LEU A 881 10.65 28.47 -32.42
N THR A 882 11.37 29.02 -33.39
CA THR A 882 10.81 29.53 -34.66
C THR A 882 11.81 29.49 -35.81
N LYS A 883 11.30 29.71 -37.04
CA LYS A 883 12.10 29.96 -38.25
C LYS A 883 12.22 31.47 -38.56
N GLU A 884 11.58 32.31 -37.76
CA GLU A 884 11.62 33.77 -37.86
C GLU A 884 12.84 34.35 -37.11
N THR A 885 13.17 35.62 -37.37
CA THR A 885 14.32 36.31 -36.72
C THR A 885 14.00 36.83 -35.32
N VAL A 886 12.77 36.64 -34.84
CA VAL A 886 12.23 37.07 -33.53
C VAL A 886 11.17 36.04 -33.12
N VAL A 887 11.14 35.62 -31.85
CA VAL A 887 10.03 34.87 -31.27
C VAL A 887 8.86 35.83 -31.03
N ASN A 888 7.73 35.61 -31.73
CA ASN A 888 6.47 36.26 -31.43
C ASN A 888 5.70 35.46 -30.35
N ASP A 889 4.96 36.13 -29.47
CA ASP A 889 4.23 35.53 -28.34
C ASP A 889 5.11 34.59 -27.46
N MET A 890 6.25 35.10 -27.00
CA MET A 890 7.06 34.42 -25.99
C MET A 890 6.35 34.47 -24.62
N LEU A 891 6.33 33.34 -23.88
CA LEU A 891 5.46 33.15 -22.72
C LEU A 891 6.19 33.02 -21.38
N SER A 892 7.37 32.42 -21.35
CA SER A 892 8.10 32.19 -20.09
C SER A 892 9.61 32.12 -20.25
N VAL A 893 10.30 32.46 -19.16
CA VAL A 893 11.52 31.76 -18.73
C VAL A 893 11.13 30.78 -17.63
N GLU A 894 11.69 29.58 -17.66
CA GLU A 894 11.50 28.53 -16.65
C GLU A 894 12.84 28.09 -16.08
N TYR A 895 12.89 27.99 -14.75
CA TYR A 895 14.08 27.72 -13.96
C TYR A 895 13.94 26.37 -13.26
N LEU A 896 14.92 25.51 -13.46
CA LEU A 896 15.17 24.35 -12.61
C LEU A 896 16.36 24.65 -11.69
N PRO A 897 16.15 24.72 -10.35
CA PRO A 897 17.21 24.70 -9.35
C PRO A 897 18.22 23.57 -9.59
N ARG A 898 19.48 23.79 -9.19
CA ARG A 898 20.46 22.69 -9.14
C ARG A 898 19.94 21.56 -8.25
N GLN A 899 19.85 20.36 -8.80
CA GLN A 899 19.33 19.21 -8.09
C GLN A 899 20.28 18.76 -6.97
N GLY A 900 19.72 18.24 -5.87
CA GLY A 900 20.47 17.78 -4.70
C GLY A 900 21.26 18.83 -3.90
N LYS A 901 21.28 20.12 -4.30
CA LYS A 901 22.05 21.19 -3.62
C LYS A 901 21.27 22.50 -3.52
N PRO A 902 20.92 22.98 -2.30
CA PRO A 902 20.11 24.19 -2.12
C PRO A 902 20.91 25.50 -2.21
N ASN A 903 22.24 25.45 -2.11
CA ASN A 903 23.09 26.63 -2.18
C ASN A 903 23.22 27.16 -3.61
N GLY A 904 23.06 28.48 -3.76
CA GLY A 904 23.08 29.17 -5.04
C GLY A 904 21.79 29.05 -5.84
N ARG A 905 20.65 28.79 -5.19
CA ARG A 905 19.34 28.91 -5.83
C ARG A 905 18.99 30.38 -6.05
N ILE A 906 18.47 30.71 -7.23
CA ILE A 906 17.97 32.05 -7.57
C ILE A 906 16.79 32.37 -6.64
N GLU A 907 16.80 33.56 -6.04
CA GLU A 907 15.68 34.11 -5.27
C GLU A 907 15.02 35.22 -6.10
N ASN A 908 15.47 36.46 -5.97
CA ASN A 908 14.88 37.59 -6.71
C ASN A 908 15.48 37.69 -8.11
N TYR A 909 14.62 37.88 -9.11
CA TYR A 909 15.01 37.98 -10.52
C TYR A 909 14.25 39.09 -11.26
N LYS A 910 14.80 39.45 -12.41
CA LYS A 910 14.17 40.19 -13.50
C LYS A 910 14.44 39.48 -14.82
N VAL A 911 13.49 39.54 -15.73
CA VAL A 911 13.65 39.06 -17.10
C VAL A 911 13.38 40.20 -18.06
N TYR A 912 14.36 40.49 -18.91
CA TYR A 912 14.25 41.44 -20.01
C TYR A 912 14.27 40.68 -21.34
N VAL A 913 13.72 41.28 -22.38
CA VAL A 913 13.81 40.78 -23.76
C VAL A 913 14.16 41.93 -24.69
N SER A 914 14.72 41.61 -25.86
CA SER A 914 14.86 42.57 -26.96
C SER A 914 14.56 41.86 -28.28
N ASP A 915 13.81 42.49 -29.17
CA ASP A 915 13.59 42.03 -30.55
C ASP A 915 14.69 42.51 -31.53
N THR A 916 15.63 43.31 -31.03
CA THR A 916 16.82 43.79 -31.76
C THR A 916 18.11 43.18 -31.19
N ASN A 917 19.28 43.55 -31.74
CA ASN A 917 20.58 43.09 -31.23
C ASN A 917 21.01 43.91 -29.99
N ALA A 918 20.60 43.51 -28.81
CA ALA A 918 21.00 44.13 -27.54
C ALA A 918 22.35 43.61 -27.02
N LYS A 919 23.16 44.48 -26.38
CA LYS A 919 24.33 44.09 -25.58
C LYS A 919 23.98 44.10 -24.09
N ALA A 920 24.71 43.36 -23.26
CA ALA A 920 24.41 43.20 -21.83
C ALA A 920 24.31 44.51 -21.03
N ASP A 921 25.04 45.53 -21.46
CA ASP A 921 25.15 46.87 -20.88
C ASP A 921 24.21 47.93 -21.53
N ASP A 922 23.62 47.63 -22.69
CA ASP A 922 22.77 48.57 -23.44
C ASP A 922 21.36 48.65 -22.86
N LYS A 923 21.21 49.47 -21.82
CA LYS A 923 19.91 49.73 -21.16
C LYS A 923 18.83 50.27 -22.09
N ALA A 924 19.19 50.92 -23.21
CA ALA A 924 18.21 51.42 -24.16
C ALA A 924 17.63 50.30 -25.04
N ALA A 925 18.43 49.24 -25.30
CA ALA A 925 18.00 48.10 -26.10
C ALA A 925 17.18 47.04 -25.32
N TRP A 926 17.26 47.01 -23.98
CA TRP A 926 16.49 46.07 -23.13
C TRP A 926 15.19 46.64 -22.55
N GLY A 927 15.07 47.97 -22.40
CA GLY A 927 13.89 48.60 -21.83
C GLY A 927 13.60 48.21 -20.37
N GLU A 928 12.32 48.08 -20.03
CA GLU A 928 11.83 47.64 -18.72
C GLU A 928 11.66 46.10 -18.69
N PRO A 929 11.77 45.44 -17.51
CA PRO A 929 11.68 43.99 -17.42
C PRO A 929 10.24 43.51 -17.72
N VAL A 930 10.12 42.49 -18.57
CA VAL A 930 8.83 41.85 -18.88
C VAL A 930 8.33 40.93 -17.77
N ALA A 931 9.23 40.43 -16.92
CA ALA A 931 8.87 39.73 -15.69
C ALA A 931 9.84 40.09 -14.56
N GLN A 932 9.35 40.11 -13.31
CA GLN A 932 10.18 40.21 -12.12
C GLN A 932 9.45 39.54 -10.95
N GLY A 933 10.21 38.99 -10.00
CA GLY A 933 9.62 38.32 -8.84
C GLY A 933 10.67 37.61 -7.99
N ALA A 934 10.20 36.78 -7.07
CA ALA A 934 11.01 35.85 -6.31
C ALA A 934 10.60 34.41 -6.67
N TRP A 935 11.60 33.53 -6.84
CA TRP A 935 11.42 32.08 -6.88
C TRP A 935 11.61 31.49 -5.47
N GLU A 936 10.96 30.37 -5.18
CA GLU A 936 10.97 29.72 -3.86
C GLU A 936 12.20 28.83 -3.65
N ASN A 937 12.53 28.53 -2.39
CA ASN A 937 13.68 27.69 -2.02
C ASN A 937 13.37 26.18 -2.09
N ASN A 938 12.74 25.74 -3.17
CA ASN A 938 12.44 24.33 -3.46
C ASN A 938 13.36 23.77 -4.57
N ALA A 939 13.14 22.54 -5.01
CA ALA A 939 13.95 21.89 -6.07
C ALA A 939 13.20 21.79 -7.41
N ASP A 940 11.96 22.28 -7.44
CA ASP A 940 10.98 21.99 -8.47
C ASP A 940 11.07 22.99 -9.63
N TRP A 941 10.36 22.73 -10.73
CA TRP A 941 10.28 23.67 -11.85
C TRP A 941 9.56 24.96 -11.45
N GLN A 942 10.19 26.09 -11.71
CA GLN A 942 9.63 27.42 -11.43
C GLN A 942 9.54 28.26 -12.70
N ARG A 943 8.58 29.18 -12.77
CA ARG A 943 8.24 29.94 -13.99
C ARG A 943 8.26 31.44 -13.74
N ALA A 944 8.80 32.18 -14.68
CA ALA A 944 8.66 33.63 -14.85
C ALA A 944 7.82 33.87 -16.12
N SER A 945 6.52 34.09 -15.95
CA SER A 945 5.58 34.28 -17.06
C SER A 945 5.65 35.71 -17.61
N PHE A 946 5.50 35.85 -18.93
CA PHE A 946 5.57 37.13 -19.65
C PHE A 946 4.16 37.65 -20.02
N PRO A 947 3.99 38.95 -20.29
CA PRO A 947 2.79 39.50 -20.92
C PRO A 947 2.52 38.88 -22.31
N ALA A 948 1.25 38.73 -22.67
CA ALA A 948 0.88 38.33 -24.02
C ALA A 948 1.37 39.34 -25.08
N GLY A 949 1.74 38.88 -26.27
CA GLY A 949 2.34 39.71 -27.31
C GLY A 949 3.83 40.02 -27.11
N THR A 950 4.48 39.51 -26.06
CA THR A 950 5.93 39.71 -25.83
C THR A 950 6.73 39.16 -27.01
N LYS A 951 7.62 40.00 -27.55
CA LYS A 951 8.53 39.65 -28.65
C LYS A 951 9.95 39.57 -28.14
N ALA A 952 10.67 38.53 -28.54
CA ALA A 952 12.05 38.33 -28.10
C ALA A 952 12.90 37.74 -29.22
N LYS A 953 14.00 38.42 -29.54
CA LYS A 953 15.15 37.82 -30.21
C LYS A 953 16.17 37.36 -29.18
N PHE A 954 16.46 38.20 -28.20
CA PHE A 954 17.31 37.89 -27.05
C PHE A 954 16.49 37.96 -25.77
N VAL A 955 16.93 37.17 -24.79
CA VAL A 955 16.42 37.13 -23.42
C VAL A 955 17.58 37.43 -22.48
N LYS A 956 17.35 38.26 -21.46
CA LYS A 956 18.28 38.47 -20.33
C LYS A 956 17.57 38.11 -19.04
N LEU A 957 17.98 37.02 -18.41
CA LEU A 957 17.65 36.71 -17.02
C LEU A 957 18.67 37.42 -16.13
N GLU A 958 18.25 38.46 -15.42
CA GLU A 958 19.05 39.20 -14.44
C GLU A 958 18.67 38.76 -13.02
N ILE A 959 19.65 38.30 -12.26
CA ILE A 959 19.46 37.64 -10.97
C ILE A 959 19.93 38.60 -9.87
N LEU A 960 18.99 39.10 -9.07
CA LEU A 960 19.21 40.14 -8.08
C LEU A 960 19.65 39.59 -6.72
N SER A 961 19.24 38.37 -6.37
CA SER A 961 19.68 37.67 -5.17
C SER A 961 19.55 36.15 -5.31
N ASN A 962 20.17 35.44 -4.37
CA ASN A 962 20.07 34.01 -4.19
C ASN A 962 19.59 33.66 -2.76
N HIS A 963 18.95 32.50 -2.64
CA HIS A 963 18.57 31.93 -1.35
C HIS A 963 19.82 31.56 -0.55
N ARG A 964 20.20 32.43 0.37
CA ARG A 964 21.28 32.16 1.32
C ARG A 964 20.81 31.09 2.31
N SER A 965 21.63 30.04 2.47
CA SER A 965 21.39 28.92 3.39
C SER A 965 21.19 29.42 4.83
N LEU A 966 20.24 28.83 5.56
CA LEU A 966 20.05 29.13 6.99
C LEU A 966 21.20 28.63 7.88
N ASP A 967 22.10 27.82 7.34
CA ASP A 967 23.31 27.34 8.01
C ASP A 967 24.57 27.62 7.17
N GLN A 968 25.67 27.91 7.86
CA GLN A 968 26.97 28.43 7.36
C GLN A 968 26.96 29.86 6.78
N ALA A 969 28.11 30.52 6.86
CA ALA A 969 28.30 31.90 6.39
C ALA A 969 28.34 31.95 4.85
N ASN A 970 27.24 32.38 4.23
CA ASN A 970 27.01 32.25 2.78
C ASN A 970 27.90 33.16 1.91
N PRO A 971 28.82 32.62 1.11
CA PRO A 971 29.29 33.30 -0.09
C PRO A 971 28.16 33.39 -1.14
N PRO A 972 28.19 34.38 -2.04
CA PRO A 972 27.01 34.84 -2.79
C PRO A 972 26.76 34.15 -4.13
N TYR A 973 27.22 32.91 -4.32
CA TYR A 973 27.16 32.23 -5.62
C TYR A 973 25.74 31.96 -6.11
N THR A 974 25.58 31.79 -7.43
CA THR A 974 24.30 31.49 -8.09
C THR A 974 24.46 30.32 -9.08
N SER A 975 23.41 29.53 -9.28
CA SER A 975 23.42 28.32 -10.12
C SER A 975 22.04 27.95 -10.68
N ALA A 976 22.03 27.28 -11.83
CA ALA A 976 20.83 26.73 -12.47
C ALA A 976 21.15 25.41 -13.18
N ALA A 977 20.33 24.37 -12.97
CA ALA A 977 20.42 23.14 -13.75
C ALA A 977 19.85 23.31 -15.15
N SER A 978 18.74 24.04 -15.28
CA SER A 978 18.18 24.35 -16.58
C SER A 978 17.49 25.70 -16.58
N ILE A 979 17.70 26.47 -17.65
CA ILE A 979 16.95 27.67 -17.99
C ILE A 979 16.27 27.40 -19.33
N CYS A 980 14.97 27.14 -19.27
CA CYS A 980 14.15 26.85 -20.43
C CYS A 980 13.29 28.05 -20.78
N VAL A 981 12.68 28.02 -21.96
CA VAL A 981 11.66 28.99 -22.37
C VAL A 981 10.49 28.30 -23.04
N SER A 982 9.35 28.98 -23.09
CA SER A 982 8.24 28.60 -23.95
C SER A 982 7.74 29.78 -24.76
N SER A 983 7.24 29.49 -25.96
CA SER A 983 6.44 30.41 -26.77
C SER A 983 5.10 29.79 -27.10
N LYS A 984 4.10 30.64 -27.31
CA LYS A 984 2.74 30.22 -27.62
C LYS A 984 2.72 29.50 -28.96
N VAL A 985 2.31 28.24 -28.95
CA VAL A 985 2.06 27.51 -30.20
C VAL A 985 0.67 27.87 -30.74
N PRO A 986 0.47 27.91 -32.07
CA PRO A 986 -0.84 28.11 -32.65
C PRO A 986 -1.82 27.04 -32.16
N ALA A 987 -2.96 27.47 -31.62
CA ALA A 987 -4.02 26.54 -31.28
C ALA A 987 -4.51 25.83 -32.55
N VAL A 988 -4.41 24.50 -32.58
CA VAL A 988 -5.06 23.70 -33.60
C VAL A 988 -6.56 23.81 -33.35
N GLU A 989 -7.34 23.97 -34.43
CA GLU A 989 -8.80 23.96 -34.32
C GLU A 989 -9.24 22.58 -33.81
N LEU A 990 -9.78 22.56 -32.60
CA LEU A 990 -10.29 21.33 -32.00
C LEU A 990 -11.51 20.90 -32.82
N VAL A 991 -11.41 19.74 -33.46
CA VAL A 991 -12.51 19.14 -34.23
C VAL A 991 -13.19 18.04 -33.42
N ASP A 992 -14.49 17.84 -33.66
CA ASP A 992 -15.21 16.68 -33.12
C ASP A 992 -14.54 15.38 -33.61
N PRO A 993 -14.16 14.45 -32.70
CA PRO A 993 -13.67 13.15 -33.10
C PRO A 993 -14.79 12.31 -33.72
N GLU A 994 -14.42 11.50 -34.72
CA GLU A 994 -15.32 10.53 -35.33
C GLU A 994 -15.84 9.54 -34.26
N GLN A 995 -17.16 9.55 -34.04
CA GLN A 995 -17.79 8.69 -33.05
C GLN A 995 -17.90 7.25 -33.57
N PRO A 996 -17.78 6.22 -32.70
CA PRO A 996 -17.85 4.81 -33.09
C PRO A 996 -19.15 4.44 -33.81
N LYS A 997 -19.03 4.09 -35.09
CA LYS A 997 -20.15 3.72 -35.98
C LYS A 997 -20.69 2.29 -35.74
N ASP A 998 -19.92 1.49 -35.02
CA ASP A 998 -20.22 0.13 -34.57
C ASP A 998 -20.97 0.08 -33.22
N ASN A 999 -21.31 1.26 -32.66
CA ASN A 999 -22.10 1.36 -31.44
C ASN A 999 -23.43 0.57 -31.56
N PRO A 1000 -23.71 -0.36 -30.63
CA PRO A 1000 -24.87 -1.24 -30.73
C PRO A 1000 -26.15 -0.48 -30.40
N VAL A 1001 -27.12 -0.55 -31.31
CA VAL A 1001 -28.42 0.12 -31.20
C VAL A 1001 -29.56 -0.90 -31.08
N VAL A 1002 -30.62 -0.55 -30.36
CA VAL A 1002 -31.85 -1.34 -30.33
C VAL A 1002 -32.56 -1.23 -31.68
N THR A 1003 -32.30 -2.20 -32.57
CA THR A 1003 -33.11 -2.39 -33.78
C THR A 1003 -34.57 -2.69 -33.39
N PRO A 1004 -35.57 -2.00 -33.96
CA PRO A 1004 -36.97 -2.36 -33.77
C PRO A 1004 -37.20 -3.82 -34.16
N GLU A 1005 -37.87 -4.58 -33.29
CA GLU A 1005 -38.25 -5.95 -33.59
C GLU A 1005 -39.24 -5.92 -34.77
N LYS A 1006 -38.79 -6.42 -35.93
CA LYS A 1006 -39.59 -6.42 -37.15
C LYS A 1006 -40.86 -7.24 -36.87
N PRO A 1007 -42.08 -6.67 -37.04
CA PRO A 1007 -43.30 -7.42 -36.78
C PRO A 1007 -43.30 -8.69 -37.63
N ALA A 1008 -43.61 -9.82 -36.98
CA ALA A 1008 -43.63 -11.12 -37.63
C ALA A 1008 -44.55 -11.05 -38.87
N PRO A 1009 -44.16 -11.63 -40.03
CA PRO A 1009 -44.99 -11.56 -41.22
C PRO A 1009 -46.37 -12.15 -40.96
N GLU A 1010 -47.44 -11.43 -41.29
CA GLU A 1010 -48.79 -11.99 -41.22
C GLU A 1010 -48.85 -13.26 -42.07
N ALA A 1011 -49.20 -14.38 -41.42
CA ALA A 1011 -49.30 -15.66 -42.08
C ALA A 1011 -50.46 -15.61 -43.09
N LYS A 1012 -50.14 -15.64 -44.39
CA LYS A 1012 -51.17 -15.77 -45.43
C LYS A 1012 -52.00 -17.04 -45.16
N PRO A 1013 -53.34 -16.96 -45.25
CA PRO A 1013 -54.19 -18.14 -45.08
C PRO A 1013 -53.82 -19.19 -46.14
N THR A 1014 -53.40 -20.36 -45.67
CA THR A 1014 -53.02 -21.49 -46.52
C THR A 1014 -54.23 -22.41 -46.68
N PRO A 1015 -54.52 -22.98 -47.88
CA PRO A 1015 -55.79 -23.67 -48.13
C PRO A 1015 -56.02 -24.91 -47.27
N GLU A 1016 -57.28 -25.13 -46.92
CA GLU A 1016 -57.74 -26.28 -46.15
C GLU A 1016 -57.66 -27.59 -46.96
N LYS A 1017 -57.03 -28.62 -46.37
CA LYS A 1017 -57.02 -30.01 -46.87
C LYS A 1017 -56.89 -30.98 -45.68
N PRO A 1018 -57.31 -32.26 -45.82
CA PRO A 1018 -58.22 -32.83 -44.83
C PRO A 1018 -57.53 -33.67 -43.74
N ALA A 1019 -58.28 -33.92 -42.67
CA ALA A 1019 -57.89 -34.87 -41.63
C ALA A 1019 -57.76 -36.31 -42.20
N PRO A 1020 -56.82 -37.13 -41.67
CA PRO A 1020 -56.71 -38.53 -42.03
C PRO A 1020 -57.84 -39.38 -41.44
N GLU A 1021 -58.15 -40.49 -42.10
CA GLU A 1021 -59.25 -41.39 -41.73
C GLU A 1021 -58.96 -42.24 -40.49
N ALA A 1022 -60.00 -42.57 -39.71
CA ALA A 1022 -59.95 -43.58 -38.67
C ALA A 1022 -61.27 -44.37 -38.60
N LYS A 1023 -61.21 -45.68 -38.86
CA LYS A 1023 -62.29 -46.68 -38.72
C LYS A 1023 -61.67 -48.10 -38.66
N PRO A 1024 -62.38 -49.15 -38.18
CA PRO A 1024 -63.80 -49.16 -37.76
C PRO A 1024 -64.07 -49.57 -36.29
N THR A 1025 -65.28 -49.22 -35.83
CA THR A 1025 -66.01 -49.74 -34.65
C THR A 1025 -66.68 -51.10 -34.98
N PRO A 1026 -67.23 -51.91 -34.03
CA PRO A 1026 -68.37 -51.62 -33.11
C PRO A 1026 -68.04 -51.83 -31.60
N GLU A 1027 -68.93 -51.71 -30.59
CA GLU A 1027 -70.39 -51.90 -30.55
C GLU A 1027 -71.16 -50.98 -29.53
N LYS A 1028 -72.49 -51.12 -29.46
CA LYS A 1028 -73.53 -50.37 -28.68
C LYS A 1028 -74.22 -51.33 -27.65
N PRO A 1029 -75.33 -51.01 -26.92
CA PRO A 1029 -76.08 -49.75 -26.60
C PRO A 1029 -76.14 -49.41 -25.07
N ALA A 1030 -76.31 -48.17 -24.58
CA ALA A 1030 -77.48 -47.24 -24.50
C ALA A 1030 -78.63 -47.68 -23.54
N PRO A 1031 -79.54 -46.81 -23.01
CA PRO A 1031 -79.70 -45.33 -23.11
C PRO A 1031 -80.14 -44.58 -21.80
N GLU A 1032 -80.57 -43.30 -21.95
CA GLU A 1032 -81.54 -42.51 -21.12
C GLU A 1032 -81.13 -41.91 -19.74
N ALA A 1033 -81.67 -40.74 -19.29
CA ALA A 1033 -82.79 -39.90 -19.78
C ALA A 1033 -82.53 -38.35 -19.71
N LYS A 1034 -83.51 -37.56 -20.20
CA LYS A 1034 -83.64 -36.06 -20.18
C LYS A 1034 -84.91 -35.67 -19.36
N PRO A 1035 -85.25 -34.39 -18.99
CA PRO A 1035 -85.20 -33.18 -19.83
C PRO A 1035 -84.97 -31.78 -19.13
N THR A 1036 -85.10 -30.71 -19.92
CA THR A 1036 -85.23 -29.24 -19.62
C THR A 1036 -86.68 -28.85 -19.16
N PRO A 1037 -87.07 -27.61 -18.69
CA PRO A 1037 -86.91 -26.29 -19.37
C PRO A 1037 -86.80 -25.00 -18.47
N GLU A 1038 -87.58 -23.92 -18.74
CA GLU A 1038 -87.23 -22.47 -18.67
C GLU A 1038 -87.87 -21.56 -17.56
N LYS A 1039 -87.62 -20.23 -17.68
CA LYS A 1039 -88.18 -18.97 -17.07
C LYS A 1039 -89.65 -18.95 -16.55
N PRO A 1040 -90.12 -17.95 -15.71
CA PRO A 1040 -89.88 -16.48 -15.78
C PRO A 1040 -89.71 -15.71 -14.42
N ALA A 1041 -90.23 -14.45 -14.28
CA ALA A 1041 -90.05 -13.46 -13.17
C ALA A 1041 -91.39 -12.68 -12.91
N PRO A 1042 -91.54 -11.52 -12.18
CA PRO A 1042 -90.68 -10.72 -11.26
C PRO A 1042 -91.42 -10.20 -9.96
N GLU A 1043 -91.09 -8.99 -9.46
CA GLU A 1043 -91.70 -8.13 -8.37
C GLU A 1043 -91.10 -8.25 -6.94
N ALA A 1044 -91.06 -7.19 -6.07
CA ALA A 1044 -91.75 -5.89 -6.04
C ALA A 1044 -90.87 -4.66 -5.59
N LYS A 1045 -91.49 -3.47 -5.38
CA LYS A 1045 -90.95 -2.13 -4.99
C LYS A 1045 -91.82 -1.51 -3.86
N PRO A 1046 -91.52 -0.35 -3.17
CA PRO A 1046 -90.78 0.86 -3.64
C PRO A 1046 -89.86 1.60 -2.61
N THR A 1047 -89.39 2.80 -3.01
CA THR A 1047 -88.57 3.87 -2.35
C THR A 1047 -89.39 4.81 -1.40
N PRO A 1048 -88.90 5.92 -0.73
CA PRO A 1048 -87.71 6.79 -1.02
C PRO A 1048 -86.92 7.52 0.16
N THR A 1049 -85.66 7.97 -0.10
CA THR A 1049 -84.89 9.21 0.34
C THR A 1049 -85.00 9.89 1.76
N PRO A 1050 -84.14 10.88 2.15
CA PRO A 1050 -82.69 11.16 1.92
C PRO A 1050 -81.88 11.71 3.16
N ALA A 1051 -80.56 11.87 2.98
CA ALA A 1051 -79.63 12.90 3.51
C ALA A 1051 -79.65 13.36 5.01
N SER A 1052 -78.53 13.15 5.73
CA SER A 1052 -78.14 13.90 6.96
C SER A 1052 -76.61 14.18 6.97
N LYS A 1053 -76.11 15.00 7.92
CA LYS A 1053 -74.87 15.82 7.70
C LYS A 1053 -74.19 16.33 9.00
N ASP A 1054 -72.86 16.50 8.94
CA ASP A 1054 -71.93 17.26 9.85
C ASP A 1054 -71.71 16.87 11.34
N ALA A 1055 -70.50 17.20 11.83
CA ALA A 1055 -70.12 17.73 13.17
C ALA A 1055 -69.91 16.83 14.43
N LEU A 1056 -68.62 16.79 14.86
CA LEU A 1056 -68.05 17.17 16.18
C LEU A 1056 -68.42 16.46 17.53
N GLN A 1057 -67.33 16.01 18.20
CA GLN A 1057 -66.96 16.18 19.64
C GLN A 1057 -67.43 15.23 20.78
N ALA A 1058 -66.55 15.19 21.80
CA ALA A 1058 -66.73 14.86 23.24
C ALA A 1058 -66.69 13.40 23.77
N THR A 1059 -65.48 13.03 24.23
CA THR A 1059 -65.07 12.52 25.58
C THR A 1059 -66.08 12.56 26.76
N PRO A 1060 -65.84 11.90 27.93
CA PRO A 1060 -64.62 11.23 28.44
C PRO A 1060 -64.89 9.74 28.84
N GLU A 1061 -64.18 8.98 29.70
CA GLU A 1061 -63.15 9.15 30.75
C GLU A 1061 -62.37 7.79 30.91
N THR A 1062 -61.26 7.57 31.63
CA THR A 1062 -60.35 8.38 32.50
C THR A 1062 -58.87 7.96 32.15
N ARG A 1063 -57.85 7.57 32.96
CA ARG A 1063 -57.54 7.52 34.43
C ARG A 1063 -56.01 7.53 34.67
N VAL A 1064 -55.53 8.39 35.59
CA VAL A 1064 -54.15 8.51 36.15
C VAL A 1064 -53.00 8.72 35.13
N VAL A 1065 -51.90 9.48 35.36
CA VAL A 1065 -51.31 10.11 36.57
C VAL A 1065 -50.97 11.61 36.32
N LYS A 1066 -50.53 12.34 37.36
CA LYS A 1066 -50.43 13.81 37.52
C LYS A 1066 -49.36 14.59 36.72
N GLU A 1067 -49.67 15.88 36.58
CA GLU A 1067 -48.85 17.10 36.36
C GLU A 1067 -47.51 17.19 37.15
N LEU A 1068 -46.44 17.92 36.78
CA LEU A 1068 -46.13 19.14 35.97
C LEU A 1068 -45.71 20.37 36.82
N SER A 1069 -44.50 20.89 36.58
CA SER A 1069 -44.18 22.34 36.60
C SER A 1069 -42.96 22.62 35.70
N LYS A 1070 -43.17 23.19 34.51
CA LYS A 1070 -42.99 24.62 34.18
C LYS A 1070 -41.53 25.11 34.13
N THR A 1071 -41.03 25.27 32.91
CA THR A 1071 -40.02 26.29 32.56
C THR A 1071 -40.57 27.16 31.43
N GLY A 1072 -40.19 28.44 31.42
CA GLY A 1072 -40.54 29.37 30.36
C GLY A 1072 -39.99 30.76 30.66
N ILE A 1073 -39.08 31.23 29.81
CA ILE A 1073 -38.63 32.61 29.58
C ILE A 1073 -37.61 32.54 28.43
N THR A 1074 -37.56 33.57 27.58
CA THR A 1074 -36.63 33.71 26.47
C THR A 1074 -35.91 35.06 26.55
N ILE A 1075 -34.93 35.26 25.65
CA ILE A 1075 -34.21 36.52 25.34
C ILE A 1075 -33.04 36.87 26.29
N GLY A 1076 -31.84 36.89 25.69
CA GLY A 1076 -30.56 37.37 26.23
C GLY A 1076 -29.52 37.24 25.11
N ALA A 1077 -28.70 38.27 24.85
CA ALA A 1077 -28.00 38.43 23.55
C ALA A 1077 -26.49 38.11 23.55
N LEU A 1078 -25.90 38.12 22.35
CA LEU A 1078 -24.51 37.78 22.00
C LEU A 1078 -23.44 38.65 22.69
N SER A 1079 -22.24 38.07 22.86
CA SER A 1079 -20.87 38.65 22.80
C SER A 1079 -19.95 38.08 23.89
N ALA A 1080 -18.65 37.79 23.69
CA ALA A 1080 -17.85 37.66 22.46
C ALA A 1080 -16.50 36.94 22.76
N ILE A 1081 -15.78 36.56 21.69
CA ILE A 1081 -14.34 36.19 21.64
C ILE A 1081 -13.91 34.86 22.34
N MET A 1082 -13.23 34.02 21.56
CA MET A 1082 -12.38 32.90 21.99
C MET A 1082 -11.12 32.90 21.13
N ALA A 1083 -9.92 32.91 21.72
CA ALA A 1083 -8.65 32.96 20.99
C ALA A 1083 -7.46 32.41 21.80
N GLY A 1084 -6.92 31.25 21.37
CA GLY A 1084 -5.65 30.67 21.83
C GLY A 1084 -5.60 30.10 23.26
N ILE A 1085 -4.56 29.36 23.68
CA ILE A 1085 -3.47 28.72 22.89
C ILE A 1085 -2.81 27.57 23.71
N LEU A 1086 -2.07 26.68 23.01
CA LEU A 1086 -1.14 25.58 23.39
C LEU A 1086 -0.75 25.36 24.90
N VAL A 1087 -0.84 24.15 25.48
CA VAL A 1087 0.06 22.93 25.37
C VAL A 1087 1.29 22.90 26.33
N LEU A 1088 1.57 21.69 26.88
CA LEU A 1088 2.78 21.17 27.57
C LEU A 1088 3.16 21.63 28.99
N GLY A 1089 3.74 20.70 29.78
CA GLY A 1089 4.47 21.01 31.02
C GLY A 1089 4.51 19.94 32.12
N SER A 1090 5.17 18.79 31.91
CA SER A 1090 5.43 17.79 32.97
C SER A 1090 6.91 17.44 33.08
N GLY A 1091 7.61 17.97 34.09
CA GLY A 1091 9.03 17.69 34.33
C GLY A 1091 9.49 18.01 35.75
N LEU A 1092 10.26 17.08 36.33
CA LEU A 1092 11.10 17.14 37.54
C LEU A 1092 10.70 18.07 38.71
N MET A 1093 10.47 17.48 39.88
CA MET A 1093 10.73 18.13 41.18
C MET A 1093 11.33 17.16 42.20
N ILE A 1094 12.61 17.36 42.56
CA ILE A 1094 13.18 16.90 43.85
C ILE A 1094 14.12 18.01 44.40
N LEU A 1095 14.00 18.25 45.71
CA LEU A 1095 14.84 19.08 46.61
C LEU A 1095 14.91 20.63 46.47
N ASN A 1096 13.99 21.30 47.17
CA ASN A 1096 14.29 22.00 48.46
C ASN A 1096 15.32 23.16 48.52
N ARG A 1097 14.84 24.40 48.76
CA ARG A 1097 15.19 25.19 49.98
C ARG A 1097 14.36 26.46 50.25
N ARG A 1098 13.74 26.48 51.43
CA ARG A 1098 13.50 27.59 52.40
C ARG A 1098 13.21 29.04 51.93
N ALA A 1099 12.01 29.49 52.35
CA ALA A 1099 11.74 30.64 53.24
C ALA A 1099 11.44 32.05 52.67
N LYS A 1100 10.16 32.43 52.80
CA LYS A 1100 9.63 33.75 53.20
C LYS A 1100 10.34 35.01 52.65
N LYS A 1101 9.84 35.53 51.53
CA LYS A 1101 8.81 36.60 51.58
C LYS A 1101 8.01 36.65 50.29
#